data_AF-A0A7G7KG46-F1
#
_entry.id   AF-A0A7G7KG46-F1
#
_cell.length_a   1.000
_cell.length_b   1.000
_cell.length_c   1.000
_cell.angle_alpha   90.00
_cell.angle_beta   90.00
_cell.angle_gamma   90.00
#
_symmetry.space_group_name_H-M   'P 1'
#
loop_
_entity.id
_entity.type
_entity.pdbx_description
1 polymer ?
#
loop_
_entity_poly.entity_id
_entity_poly.type
_entity_poly.pdbx_seq_one_letter_code
_entity_poly.pdbx_strand_id
1 'polypeptide(L)'
;MAMPRLHPRTIEAVKERADIVDVVGEHVVLKKKGREFVGICPFHDDSKPSMTVSPAKQFYYCFSCGAGGNSIKFLMELQRQSFGDVVLDLARKYQLPVETVEGPQQERLRQQLSRRDRLHRALALAAGWFRSQLKQPVGAEALAYLRESRGLSEATLESFELGYAPDHWDGLLSHLQQVEGMPPELLEAAGLVVPRKGGNGFYDRFRHRVMVPIRDRQGRVIGFGGRSLDGSEPKYLNSPETEVFEKGKHLFGLDRAANPIRKDDRAVVVEGYFDVIALHAAGITNAVASLGTALSSQQITQLCRCSDGKRIVLNFDADGAGVRAANRAIGEVEQLALQGQLELRVLHLPSGKDPDEYLKEHGAGDYRALLDQAPLWLDWQIEQVLEGRDLAKADQFQQAVAALVQLLGKLPQSAIRTHYLQQVAERLSGGQGRVALQLEDDLRQQVKGQRWHGRSARFEQPGESSQRERCEAELLRLYLHCPSHRGVIRRELRQRELEDFGLQHHRLLWSAISELEETNLDAGQLEAISRGEDPGHALADLDLPRLLTDQLILENSALVSRLTPLLEPGELQMLALANPIQQLRGTAAMLERQKSIKRCRHLLEAWGGQRLETLERCIASLISQVQPESDVAIDMEARIQTMFEELNADALRFQDLYYSERKHLAHLDQQRCAGYTVSAIPQTDALPPAA
;
A
#
# COMPACT_ATOMS: atom_id res chain seq x y z
N MET A 1 14.06 -2.50 17.28
CA MET A 1 13.59 -1.29 18.00
C MET A 1 14.15 -0.06 17.28
N ALA A 2 13.40 1.03 17.21
CA ALA A 2 13.87 2.28 16.59
C ALA A 2 15.00 2.89 17.46
N MET A 3 16.06 3.41 16.83
CA MET A 3 17.11 4.14 17.56
C MET A 3 16.47 5.27 18.37
N PRO A 4 16.89 5.49 19.64
CA PRO A 4 16.47 6.66 20.38
C PRO A 4 16.87 7.92 19.61
N ARG A 5 15.96 8.90 19.54
CA ARG A 5 16.23 10.16 18.83
C ARG A 5 17.36 10.90 19.56
N LEU A 6 18.47 11.12 18.84
CA LEU A 6 19.55 12.00 19.30
C LEU A 6 18.98 13.41 19.50
N HIS A 7 19.40 14.08 20.57
CA HIS A 7 18.94 15.43 20.84
C HIS A 7 19.48 16.37 19.75
N PRO A 8 18.68 17.32 19.24
CA PRO A 8 19.12 18.26 18.21
C PRO A 8 20.43 18.98 18.52
N ARG A 9 20.68 19.30 19.80
CA ARG A 9 21.93 19.95 20.25
C ARG A 9 23.18 19.14 19.95
N THR A 10 23.15 17.82 20.12
CA THR A 10 24.30 16.96 19.79
C THR A 10 24.53 16.90 18.28
N ILE A 11 23.45 16.85 17.50
CA ILE A 11 23.54 16.86 16.04
C ILE A 11 24.13 18.20 15.55
N GLU A 12 23.69 19.32 16.12
CA GLU A 12 24.20 20.65 15.82
C GLU A 12 25.67 20.79 16.24
N ALA A 13 26.03 20.42 17.46
CA ALA A 13 27.42 20.47 17.94
C ALA A 13 28.37 19.63 17.06
N VAL A 14 27.93 18.46 16.61
CA VAL A 14 28.70 17.63 15.68
C VAL A 14 28.82 18.29 14.31
N LYS A 15 27.74 18.86 13.77
CA LYS A 15 27.76 19.58 12.49
C LYS A 15 28.67 20.82 12.52
N GLU A 16 28.70 21.54 13.63
CA GLU A 16 29.56 22.71 13.80
C GLU A 16 31.04 22.33 13.93
N ARG A 17 31.34 21.19 14.57
CA ARG A 17 32.73 20.78 14.83
C ARG A 17 33.36 19.95 13.73
N ALA A 18 32.55 19.21 12.97
CA ALA A 18 33.01 18.32 11.90
C ALA A 18 33.24 19.09 10.60
N ASP A 19 34.39 19.75 10.49
CA ASP A 19 34.78 20.45 9.26
C ASP A 19 34.88 19.47 8.07
N ILE A 20 34.21 19.81 6.96
CA ILE A 20 34.14 18.95 5.78
C ILE A 20 35.50 18.66 5.16
N VAL A 21 36.43 19.62 5.19
CA VAL A 21 37.76 19.48 4.57
C VAL A 21 38.60 18.51 5.40
N ASP A 22 38.54 18.63 6.73
CA ASP A 22 39.24 17.72 7.64
C ASP A 22 38.69 16.29 7.52
N VAL A 23 37.36 16.14 7.56
CA VAL A 23 36.71 14.84 7.48
C VAL A 23 36.96 14.14 6.15
N VAL A 24 36.86 14.87 5.02
CA VAL A 24 37.14 14.28 3.70
C VAL A 24 38.64 14.05 3.51
N GLY A 25 39.47 14.97 4.00
CA GLY A 25 40.94 14.94 3.88
C GLY A 25 41.59 13.75 4.58
N GLU A 26 40.94 13.17 5.60
CA GLU A 26 41.38 11.92 6.24
C GLU A 26 41.28 10.69 5.33
N HIS A 27 40.40 10.73 4.33
CA HIS A 27 40.09 9.59 3.47
C HIS A 27 40.50 9.81 2.02
N VAL A 28 40.56 11.06 1.57
CA VAL A 28 40.83 11.42 0.19
C VAL A 28 41.92 12.49 0.17
N VAL A 29 42.92 12.30 -0.68
CA VAL A 29 43.95 13.32 -0.90
C VAL A 29 43.32 14.51 -1.62
N LEU A 30 43.14 15.61 -0.88
CA LEU A 30 42.57 16.86 -1.37
C LEU A 30 43.67 17.82 -1.84
N LYS A 31 43.48 18.41 -3.02
CA LYS A 31 44.32 19.50 -3.55
C LYS A 31 43.52 20.79 -3.60
N LYS A 32 44.09 21.87 -3.05
CA LYS A 32 43.45 23.20 -3.09
C LYS A 32 43.42 23.74 -4.52
N LYS A 33 42.24 24.16 -4.98
CA LYS A 33 42.01 24.77 -6.29
C LYS A 33 41.14 26.02 -6.13
N GLY A 34 41.79 27.17 -6.01
CA GLY A 34 41.13 28.43 -5.71
C GLY A 34 40.58 28.45 -4.27
N ARG A 35 39.26 28.68 -4.13
CA ARG A 35 38.55 28.68 -2.83
C ARG A 35 38.06 27.30 -2.39
N GLU A 36 38.19 26.31 -3.27
CA GLU A 36 37.66 24.96 -3.11
C GLU A 36 38.80 23.94 -3.02
N PHE A 37 38.49 22.72 -2.62
CA PHE A 37 39.40 21.58 -2.65
C PHE A 37 38.89 20.54 -3.65
N VAL A 38 39.79 19.80 -4.30
CA VAL A 38 39.43 18.79 -5.31
C VAL A 38 40.17 17.49 -5.02
N GLY A 39 39.49 16.35 -5.15
CA GLY A 39 40.02 15.01 -4.93
C GLY A 39 39.39 13.96 -5.85
N ILE A 40 39.95 12.75 -5.83
CA ILE A 40 39.35 11.59 -6.48
C ILE A 40 38.18 11.12 -5.63
N CYS A 41 37.02 10.92 -6.25
CA CYS A 41 35.82 10.49 -5.55
C CYS A 41 35.98 9.03 -5.06
N PRO A 42 35.70 8.71 -3.80
CA PRO A 42 35.80 7.34 -3.28
C PRO A 42 34.54 6.48 -3.58
N PHE A 43 33.51 7.07 -4.19
CA PHE A 43 32.20 6.43 -4.39
C PHE A 43 32.01 5.81 -5.77
N HIS A 44 32.96 5.98 -6.68
CA HIS A 44 32.99 5.35 -7.99
C HIS A 44 34.44 5.22 -8.46
N ASP A 45 34.70 4.32 -9.40
CA ASP A 45 36.03 4.18 -10.00
C ASP A 45 36.35 5.37 -10.91
N ASP A 46 37.31 6.20 -10.49
CA ASP A 46 37.79 7.36 -11.25
C ASP A 46 39.31 7.44 -11.20
N SER A 47 39.90 7.87 -12.31
CA SER A 47 41.33 8.16 -12.43
C SER A 47 41.63 9.66 -12.47
N LYS A 48 40.59 10.51 -12.52
CA LYS A 48 40.72 11.97 -12.48
C LYS A 48 39.96 12.56 -11.28
N PRO A 49 40.46 13.65 -10.68
CA PRO A 49 39.75 14.32 -9.59
C PRO A 49 38.40 14.88 -10.06
N SER A 50 37.31 14.28 -9.61
CA SER A 50 35.92 14.63 -9.97
C SER A 50 35.10 15.15 -8.78
N MET A 51 35.62 15.04 -7.56
CA MET A 51 34.97 15.50 -6.34
C MET A 51 35.52 16.85 -5.91
N THR A 52 34.63 17.81 -5.67
CA THR A 52 34.95 19.13 -5.11
C THR A 52 34.42 19.24 -3.69
N VAL A 53 35.20 19.85 -2.80
CA VAL A 53 34.88 20.08 -1.39
C VAL A 53 34.97 21.57 -1.10
N SER A 54 33.87 22.14 -0.60
CA SER A 54 33.72 23.56 -0.31
C SER A 54 33.81 23.82 1.19
N PRO A 55 34.89 24.46 1.67
CA PRO A 55 35.00 24.82 3.08
C PRO A 55 33.93 25.84 3.48
N ALA A 56 33.61 26.79 2.59
CA ALA A 56 32.63 27.84 2.85
C ALA A 56 31.20 27.29 2.93
N LYS A 57 30.87 26.27 2.12
CA LYS A 57 29.53 25.65 2.12
C LYS A 57 29.43 24.45 3.06
N GLN A 58 30.54 24.00 3.65
CA GLN A 58 30.62 22.75 4.43
C GLN A 58 30.02 21.55 3.66
N PHE A 59 30.35 21.44 2.37
CA PHE A 59 29.68 20.56 1.43
C PHE A 59 30.65 19.97 0.41
N TYR A 60 30.44 18.71 0.03
CA TYR A 60 31.15 18.05 -1.06
C TYR A 60 30.20 17.69 -2.20
N TYR A 61 30.71 17.66 -3.43
CA TYR A 61 29.97 17.20 -4.61
C TYR A 61 30.89 16.57 -5.64
N CYS A 62 30.50 15.40 -6.15
CA CYS A 62 31.15 14.73 -7.25
C CYS A 62 30.39 14.98 -8.55
N PHE A 63 31.06 15.59 -9.52
CA PHE A 63 30.47 15.92 -10.82
C PHE A 63 30.32 14.71 -11.76
N SER A 64 30.95 13.58 -11.45
CA SER A 64 30.87 12.37 -12.27
C SER A 64 29.72 11.43 -11.83
N CYS A 65 29.61 11.15 -10.53
CA CYS A 65 28.60 10.21 -10.01
C CYS A 65 27.42 10.88 -9.29
N GLY A 66 27.45 12.21 -9.11
CA GLY A 66 26.39 12.97 -8.44
C GLY A 66 26.35 12.84 -6.91
N ALA A 67 27.27 12.08 -6.30
CA ALA A 67 27.39 11.98 -4.86
C ALA A 67 27.69 13.36 -4.24
N GLY A 68 27.01 13.72 -3.16
CA GLY A 68 27.22 15.02 -2.53
C GLY A 68 26.47 15.18 -1.21
N GLY A 69 27.06 15.92 -0.29
CA GLY A 69 26.58 16.00 1.09
C GLY A 69 27.48 16.81 2.03
N ASN A 70 27.12 16.80 3.31
CA ASN A 70 27.96 17.30 4.40
C ASN A 70 28.86 16.19 4.96
N SER A 71 29.65 16.51 6.00
CA SER A 71 30.66 15.62 6.60
C SER A 71 30.05 14.33 7.12
N ILE A 72 28.84 14.42 7.71
CA ILE A 72 28.10 13.27 8.20
C ILE A 72 27.68 12.37 7.02
N LYS A 73 27.08 12.95 5.98
CA LYS A 73 26.65 12.19 4.79
C LYS A 73 27.84 11.52 4.08
N PHE A 74 28.98 12.21 3.97
CA PHE A 74 30.20 11.65 3.41
C PHE A 74 30.64 10.39 4.16
N LEU A 75 30.71 10.44 5.50
CA LEU A 75 31.10 9.29 6.32
C LEU A 75 30.04 8.18 6.32
N MET A 76 28.76 8.53 6.31
CA MET A 76 27.68 7.54 6.17
C MET A 76 27.82 6.75 4.87
N GLU A 77 28.12 7.42 3.76
CA GLU A 77 28.26 6.77 2.46
C GLU A 77 29.58 6.00 2.35
N LEU A 78 30.67 6.55 2.90
CA LEU A 78 32.02 5.96 2.83
C LEU A 78 32.15 4.74 3.74
N GLN A 79 31.73 4.87 4.99
CA GLN A 79 31.84 3.82 6.02
C GLN A 79 30.60 2.94 6.07
N ARG A 80 29.58 3.26 5.26
CA ARG A 80 28.26 2.61 5.22
C ARG A 80 27.50 2.68 6.55
N GLN A 81 27.91 3.51 7.50
CA GLN A 81 27.30 3.60 8.84
C GLN A 81 25.95 4.34 8.86
N SER A 82 25.14 4.12 9.90
CA SER A 82 23.88 4.86 10.07
C SER A 82 24.14 6.30 10.52
N PHE A 83 23.18 7.21 10.29
CA PHE A 83 23.31 8.60 10.71
C PHE A 83 23.64 8.74 12.21
N GLY A 84 22.96 7.96 13.07
CA GLY A 84 23.21 8.03 14.50
C GLY A 84 24.59 7.49 14.89
N ASP A 85 25.07 6.44 14.24
CA ASP A 85 26.40 5.87 14.50
C ASP A 85 27.49 6.89 14.11
N VAL A 86 27.39 7.49 12.93
CA VAL A 86 28.33 8.52 12.46
C VAL A 86 28.33 9.73 13.39
N VAL A 87 27.16 10.19 13.83
CA VAL A 87 27.07 11.32 14.78
C VAL A 87 27.72 10.97 16.12
N LEU A 88 27.55 9.73 16.61
CA LEU A 88 28.17 9.27 17.85
C LEU A 88 29.68 9.10 17.73
N ASP A 89 30.18 8.59 16.61
CA ASP A 89 31.61 8.43 16.34
C ASP A 89 32.29 9.79 16.20
N LEU A 90 31.68 10.75 15.48
CA LEU A 90 32.15 12.13 15.42
C LEU A 90 32.09 12.81 16.78
N ALA A 91 31.01 12.63 17.54
CA ALA A 91 30.93 13.16 18.90
C ALA A 91 32.02 12.59 19.81
N ARG A 92 32.33 11.30 19.72
CA ARG A 92 33.43 10.66 20.47
C ARG A 92 34.78 11.23 20.03
N LYS A 93 35.02 11.33 18.72
CA LYS A 93 36.26 11.84 18.13
C LYS A 93 36.56 13.27 18.56
N TYR A 94 35.53 14.14 18.54
CA TYR A 94 35.65 15.53 18.96
C TYR A 94 35.37 15.75 20.45
N GLN A 95 35.21 14.69 21.23
CA GLN A 95 34.96 14.72 22.68
C GLN A 95 33.75 15.60 23.06
N LEU A 96 32.71 15.57 22.23
CA LEU A 96 31.47 16.33 22.43
C LEU A 96 30.49 15.57 23.35
N PRO A 97 29.74 16.30 24.20
CA PRO A 97 28.67 15.71 25.00
C PRO A 97 27.53 15.20 24.10
N VAL A 98 27.10 13.97 24.35
CA VAL A 98 25.99 13.33 23.63
C VAL A 98 24.75 13.37 24.53
N GLU A 99 23.73 14.07 24.07
CA GLU A 99 22.41 14.20 24.68
C GLU A 99 21.37 13.41 23.86
N THR A 100 20.47 12.70 24.53
CA THR A 100 19.27 12.10 23.93
C THR A 100 18.03 12.84 24.42
N VAL A 101 16.91 12.74 23.69
CA VAL A 101 15.65 13.44 24.03
C VAL A 101 15.07 12.99 25.39
N GLU A 102 15.57 11.89 25.98
CA GLU A 102 15.12 11.33 27.26
C GLU A 102 16.28 10.99 28.22
N GLY A 103 16.72 11.95 29.05
CA GLY A 103 17.38 11.72 30.35
C GLY A 103 18.60 10.76 30.43
N PRO A 104 18.96 10.25 31.64
CA PRO A 104 20.23 9.57 31.92
C PRO A 104 20.29 8.10 31.44
N GLN A 105 20.06 7.88 30.15
CA GLN A 105 20.23 6.59 29.45
C GLN A 105 21.58 6.48 28.71
N GLN A 106 22.48 7.45 28.86
CA GLN A 106 23.75 7.58 28.13
C GLN A 106 24.68 6.36 28.28
N GLU A 107 24.82 5.83 29.49
CA GLU A 107 25.68 4.66 29.76
C GLU A 107 25.09 3.37 29.20
N ARG A 108 23.76 3.19 29.31
CA ARG A 108 23.06 2.03 28.73
C ARG A 108 23.14 2.03 27.21
N LEU A 109 23.01 3.18 26.56
CA LEU A 109 23.15 3.30 25.11
C LEU A 109 24.59 3.01 24.65
N ARG A 110 25.60 3.54 25.34
CA ARG A 110 27.02 3.23 25.07
C ARG A 110 27.31 1.74 25.21
N GLN A 111 26.79 1.10 26.26
CA GLN A 111 26.94 -0.34 26.49
C GLN A 111 26.23 -1.18 25.43
N GLN A 112 25.02 -0.77 25.00
CA GLN A 112 24.29 -1.44 23.93
C GLN A 112 25.02 -1.33 22.58
N LEU A 113 25.53 -0.15 22.22
CA LEU A 113 26.30 0.04 20.99
C LEU A 113 27.60 -0.77 21.02
N SER A 114 28.34 -0.72 22.12
CA SER A 114 29.55 -1.53 22.34
C SER A 114 29.26 -3.04 22.25
N ARG A 115 28.09 -3.50 22.71
CA ARG A 115 27.66 -4.90 22.55
C ARG A 115 27.36 -5.24 21.10
N ARG A 116 26.62 -4.40 20.35
CA ARG A 116 26.35 -4.62 18.92
C ARG A 116 27.63 -4.66 18.09
N ASP A 117 28.59 -3.78 18.36
CA ASP A 117 29.88 -3.77 17.68
C ASP A 117 30.66 -5.07 17.92
N ARG A 118 30.64 -5.58 19.16
CA ARG A 118 31.23 -6.88 19.50
C ARG A 118 30.54 -8.03 18.77
N LEU A 119 29.21 -8.01 18.63
CA LEU A 119 28.47 -9.01 17.84
C LEU A 119 28.85 -8.96 16.36
N HIS A 120 28.89 -7.77 15.75
CA HIS A 120 29.33 -7.60 14.36
C HIS A 120 30.77 -8.07 14.16
N ARG A 121 31.68 -7.81 15.11
CA ARG A 121 33.05 -8.32 15.08
C ARG A 121 33.08 -9.85 15.11
N ALA A 122 32.31 -10.49 16.00
CA ALA A 122 32.22 -11.95 16.06
C ALA A 122 31.76 -12.56 14.72
N LEU A 123 30.73 -11.96 14.11
CA LEU A 123 30.18 -12.40 12.83
C LEU A 123 31.16 -12.18 11.67
N ALA A 124 31.89 -11.06 11.64
CA ALA A 124 32.92 -10.80 10.64
C ALA A 124 34.08 -11.81 10.74
N LEU A 125 34.55 -12.10 11.95
CA LEU A 125 35.58 -13.12 12.18
C LEU A 125 35.10 -14.51 11.76
N ALA A 126 33.86 -14.88 12.10
CA ALA A 126 33.26 -16.14 11.66
C ALA A 126 33.17 -16.23 10.12
N ALA A 127 32.76 -15.15 9.44
CA ALA A 127 32.73 -15.11 7.98
C ALA A 127 34.11 -15.32 7.36
N GLY A 128 35.14 -14.65 7.89
CA GLY A 128 36.53 -14.83 7.49
C GLY A 128 37.01 -16.27 7.68
N TRP A 129 36.69 -16.87 8.83
CA TRP A 129 37.00 -18.26 9.12
C TRP A 129 36.32 -19.22 8.13
N PHE A 130 35.00 -19.15 7.93
CA PHE A 130 34.30 -20.01 6.99
C PHE A 130 34.85 -19.88 5.56
N ARG A 131 35.16 -18.66 5.11
CA ARG A 131 35.78 -18.41 3.80
C ARG A 131 37.15 -19.08 3.69
N SER A 132 37.95 -19.04 4.75
CA SER A 132 39.25 -19.73 4.79
C SER A 132 39.10 -21.25 4.71
N GLN A 133 38.11 -21.82 5.39
CA GLN A 133 37.86 -23.27 5.42
C GLN A 133 37.46 -23.80 4.05
N LEU A 134 36.69 -23.01 3.28
CA LEU A 134 36.32 -23.37 1.90
C LEU A 134 37.55 -23.54 0.99
N LYS A 135 38.63 -22.79 1.24
CA LYS A 135 39.88 -22.84 0.46
C LYS A 135 40.84 -23.93 0.94
N GLN A 136 40.57 -24.59 2.07
CA GLN A 136 41.40 -25.66 2.62
C GLN A 136 40.95 -27.03 2.10
N PRO A 137 41.79 -28.09 2.24
CA PRO A 137 41.42 -29.45 1.83
C PRO A 137 40.09 -29.94 2.42
N VAL A 138 39.75 -29.53 3.65
CA VAL A 138 38.48 -29.86 4.31
C VAL A 138 37.26 -29.30 3.57
N GLY A 139 37.41 -28.20 2.83
CA GLY A 139 36.36 -27.56 2.05
C GLY A 139 36.30 -28.03 0.59
N ALA A 140 37.13 -28.99 0.16
CA ALA A 140 37.23 -29.41 -1.24
C ALA A 140 35.89 -29.88 -1.82
N GLU A 141 35.12 -30.66 -1.05
CA GLU A 141 33.78 -31.12 -1.43
C GLU A 141 32.81 -29.95 -1.61
N ALA A 142 32.78 -29.01 -0.66
CA ALA A 142 31.94 -27.83 -0.71
C ALA A 142 32.28 -26.93 -1.91
N LEU A 143 33.56 -26.78 -2.21
CA LEU A 143 34.05 -26.01 -3.34
C LEU A 143 33.70 -26.68 -4.68
N ALA A 144 33.84 -28.01 -4.77
CA ALA A 144 33.42 -28.78 -5.94
C ALA A 144 31.91 -28.64 -6.17
N TYR A 145 31.08 -28.77 -5.12
CA TYR A 145 29.64 -28.52 -5.21
C TYR A 145 29.30 -27.13 -5.76
N LEU A 146 29.97 -26.08 -5.27
CA LEU A 146 29.75 -24.71 -5.69
C LEU A 146 30.17 -24.45 -7.15
N ARG A 147 31.28 -25.04 -7.59
CA ARG A 147 31.81 -24.86 -8.96
C ARG A 147 31.07 -25.73 -9.97
N GLU A 148 30.95 -27.02 -9.67
CA GLU A 148 30.50 -28.03 -10.63
C GLU A 148 28.98 -28.16 -10.66
N SER A 149 28.33 -28.21 -9.49
CA SER A 149 26.87 -28.37 -9.43
C SER A 149 26.11 -27.05 -9.55
N ARG A 150 26.65 -25.98 -8.97
CA ARG A 150 26.05 -24.63 -9.03
C ARG A 150 26.64 -23.73 -10.12
N GLY A 151 27.74 -24.12 -10.78
CA GLY A 151 28.30 -23.35 -11.89
C GLY A 151 28.88 -21.98 -11.49
N LEU A 152 29.23 -21.78 -10.21
CA LEU A 152 29.66 -20.47 -9.72
C LEU A 152 31.13 -20.21 -10.02
N SER A 153 31.43 -19.04 -10.59
CA SER A 153 32.80 -18.57 -10.84
C SER A 153 33.52 -18.17 -9.55
N GLU A 154 34.86 -18.19 -9.55
CA GLU A 154 35.65 -17.67 -8.42
C GLU A 154 35.29 -16.24 -8.04
N ALA A 155 35.08 -15.37 -9.05
CA ALA A 155 34.67 -13.99 -8.82
C ALA A 155 33.33 -13.91 -8.07
N THR A 156 32.38 -14.80 -8.38
CA THR A 156 31.09 -14.89 -7.69
C THR A 156 31.27 -15.39 -6.25
N LEU A 157 32.07 -16.45 -6.05
CA LEU A 157 32.37 -17.00 -4.72
C LEU A 157 33.01 -15.95 -3.81
N GLU A 158 33.93 -15.15 -4.35
CA GLU A 158 34.60 -14.09 -3.61
C GLU A 158 33.69 -12.88 -3.38
N SER A 159 32.91 -12.46 -4.36
CA SER A 159 31.98 -11.33 -4.25
C SER A 159 30.88 -11.58 -3.21
N PHE A 160 30.38 -12.81 -3.13
CA PHE A 160 29.41 -13.22 -2.10
C PHE A 160 30.06 -13.66 -0.79
N GLU A 161 31.39 -13.76 -0.75
CA GLU A 161 32.17 -14.27 0.39
C GLU A 161 31.65 -15.61 0.91
N LEU A 162 31.38 -16.55 -0.02
CA LEU A 162 30.93 -17.87 0.35
C LEU A 162 32.01 -18.62 1.14
N GLY A 163 31.57 -19.44 2.08
CA GLY A 163 32.44 -20.20 2.97
C GLY A 163 31.96 -21.62 3.20
N TYR A 164 32.65 -22.33 4.07
CA TYR A 164 32.31 -23.69 4.47
C TYR A 164 32.44 -23.84 5.99
N ALA A 165 31.45 -24.47 6.60
CA ALA A 165 31.49 -24.94 7.97
C ALA A 165 31.89 -26.42 7.96
N PRO A 166 33.10 -26.77 8.43
CA PRO A 166 33.55 -28.16 8.55
C PRO A 166 32.61 -29.04 9.37
N ASP A 167 32.70 -30.36 9.17
CA ASP A 167 31.97 -31.34 9.98
C ASP A 167 32.65 -31.58 11.34
N HIS A 168 32.66 -30.54 12.16
CA HIS A 168 33.20 -30.56 13.52
C HIS A 168 32.21 -29.95 14.51
N TRP A 169 32.19 -30.45 15.74
CA TRP A 169 31.24 -29.98 16.76
C TRP A 169 31.60 -28.63 17.36
N ASP A 170 32.85 -28.21 17.30
CA ASP A 170 33.39 -27.04 18.01
C ASP A 170 34.57 -26.37 17.27
N GLY A 171 34.66 -26.55 15.95
CA GLY A 171 35.75 -26.00 15.13
C GLY A 171 35.76 -24.47 15.13
N LEU A 172 34.61 -23.84 14.87
CA LEU A 172 34.46 -22.38 14.93
C LEU A 172 34.60 -21.89 16.37
N LEU A 173 33.91 -22.54 17.32
CA LEU A 173 33.97 -22.21 18.74
C LEU A 173 35.42 -22.17 19.24
N SER A 174 36.19 -23.23 19.00
CA SER A 174 37.58 -23.34 19.43
C SER A 174 38.44 -22.25 18.79
N HIS A 175 38.27 -21.99 17.49
CA HIS A 175 38.99 -20.94 16.80
C HIS A 175 38.71 -19.55 17.39
N LEU A 176 37.43 -19.16 17.50
CA LEU A 176 37.06 -17.82 17.98
C LEU A 176 37.40 -17.63 19.46
N GLN A 177 37.37 -18.67 20.28
CA GLN A 177 37.76 -18.58 21.68
C GLN A 177 39.28 -18.52 21.86
N GLN A 178 40.02 -19.45 21.25
CA GLN A 178 41.44 -19.64 21.53
C GLN A 178 42.31 -18.65 20.75
N VAL A 179 41.93 -18.31 19.52
CA VAL A 179 42.72 -17.42 18.65
C VAL A 179 42.26 -15.97 18.79
N GLU A 180 40.95 -15.73 18.77
CA GLU A 180 40.39 -14.37 18.77
C GLU A 180 39.99 -13.87 20.16
N GLY A 181 40.04 -14.73 21.19
CA GLY A 181 39.72 -14.36 22.57
C GLY A 181 38.25 -14.01 22.80
N MET A 182 37.34 -14.53 21.98
CA MET A 182 35.91 -14.19 22.04
C MET A 182 35.17 -15.06 23.05
N PRO A 183 34.38 -14.47 23.98
CA PRO A 183 33.68 -15.22 24.99
C PRO A 183 32.52 -16.04 24.37
N PRO A 184 32.29 -17.30 24.78
CA PRO A 184 31.26 -18.16 24.21
C PRO A 184 29.84 -17.57 24.30
N GLU A 185 29.52 -16.82 25.34
CA GLU A 185 28.21 -16.18 25.54
C GLU A 185 27.93 -15.12 24.46
N LEU A 186 28.98 -14.44 23.97
CA LEU A 186 28.86 -13.51 22.85
C LEU A 186 28.63 -14.26 21.54
N LEU A 187 29.27 -15.43 21.36
CA LEU A 187 29.08 -16.28 20.18
C LEU A 187 27.67 -16.88 20.13
N GLU A 188 27.13 -17.25 21.29
CA GLU A 188 25.73 -17.68 21.43
C GLU A 188 24.77 -16.53 21.08
N ALA A 189 25.01 -15.34 21.63
CA ALA A 189 24.21 -14.15 21.33
C ALA A 189 24.28 -13.74 19.84
N ALA A 190 25.39 -14.03 19.16
CA ALA A 190 25.55 -13.88 17.72
C ALA A 190 24.88 -15.01 16.90
N GLY A 191 24.39 -16.06 17.55
CA GLY A 191 23.76 -17.22 16.92
C GLY A 191 24.73 -18.16 16.22
N LEU A 192 26.02 -18.12 16.57
CA LEU A 192 27.08 -18.95 15.99
C LEU A 192 27.21 -20.32 16.67
N VAL A 193 26.90 -20.37 17.96
CA VAL A 193 26.99 -21.60 18.78
C VAL A 193 25.70 -21.84 19.55
N VAL A 194 25.51 -23.07 20.01
CA VAL A 194 24.33 -23.52 20.75
C VAL A 194 24.78 -24.14 22.09
N PRO A 195 24.13 -23.82 23.21
CA PRO A 195 24.45 -24.45 24.50
C PRO A 195 24.06 -25.93 24.50
N ARG A 196 24.86 -26.77 25.17
CA ARG A 196 24.55 -28.20 25.34
C ARG A 196 23.36 -28.40 26.30
N LYS A 197 22.42 -29.27 25.95
CA LYS A 197 21.30 -29.63 26.84
C LYS A 197 21.83 -30.47 28.00
N GLY A 198 21.69 -29.98 29.24
CA GLY A 198 21.98 -30.76 30.47
C GLY A 198 23.44 -30.83 30.90
N GLY A 199 24.33 -29.96 30.38
CA GLY A 199 25.74 -29.90 30.78
C GLY A 199 26.37 -28.54 30.54
N ASN A 200 27.67 -28.42 30.84
CA ASN A 200 28.46 -27.21 30.57
C ASN A 200 29.02 -27.21 29.14
N GLY A 201 29.03 -26.03 28.50
CA GLY A 201 29.68 -25.80 27.22
C GLY A 201 28.75 -25.62 26.02
N PHE A 202 29.37 -25.31 24.88
CA PHE A 202 28.70 -24.95 23.62
C PHE A 202 29.15 -25.87 22.49
N TYR A 203 28.43 -25.82 21.37
CA TYR A 203 28.83 -26.46 20.12
C TYR A 203 28.42 -25.60 18.92
N ASP A 204 29.11 -25.75 17.80
CA ASP A 204 28.88 -24.97 16.59
C ASP A 204 27.48 -25.20 16.04
N ARG A 205 26.77 -24.12 15.72
CA ARG A 205 25.44 -24.21 15.13
C ARG A 205 25.48 -24.81 13.72
N PHE A 206 26.46 -24.38 12.93
CA PHE A 206 26.61 -24.77 11.53
C PHE A 206 27.72 -25.80 11.41
N ARG A 207 27.41 -26.93 10.79
CA ARG A 207 28.35 -28.04 10.58
C ARG A 207 28.05 -28.69 9.24
N HIS A 208 29.10 -29.09 8.54
CA HIS A 208 29.04 -29.73 7.22
C HIS A 208 28.14 -28.97 6.23
N ARG A 209 28.32 -27.64 6.15
CA ARG A 209 27.43 -26.74 5.39
C ARG A 209 28.21 -25.73 4.58
N VAL A 210 27.74 -25.47 3.36
CA VAL A 210 28.11 -24.26 2.63
C VAL A 210 27.51 -23.06 3.34
N MET A 211 28.35 -22.08 3.63
CA MET A 211 28.01 -20.90 4.40
C MET A 211 27.82 -19.70 3.48
N VAL A 212 26.66 -19.06 3.61
CA VAL A 212 26.27 -17.85 2.89
C VAL A 212 26.12 -16.71 3.91
N PRO A 213 27.01 -15.71 3.91
CA PRO A 213 26.90 -14.59 4.85
C PRO A 213 25.71 -13.69 4.50
N ILE A 214 24.88 -13.38 5.50
CA ILE A 214 23.75 -12.46 5.39
C ILE A 214 24.21 -11.09 5.90
N ARG A 215 23.95 -10.04 5.12
CA ARG A 215 24.39 -8.67 5.39
C ARG A 215 23.22 -7.74 5.64
N ASP A 216 23.45 -6.73 6.48
CA ASP A 216 22.54 -5.59 6.58
C ASP A 216 22.73 -4.65 5.37
N ARG A 217 21.90 -3.61 5.27
CA ARG A 217 22.00 -2.59 4.20
C ARG A 217 23.37 -1.89 4.15
N GLN A 218 24.13 -1.93 5.23
CA GLN A 218 25.47 -1.34 5.34
C GLN A 218 26.56 -2.30 4.84
N GLY A 219 26.21 -3.55 4.51
CA GLY A 219 27.15 -4.58 4.11
C GLY A 219 27.83 -5.28 5.28
N ARG A 220 27.41 -5.04 6.53
CA ARG A 220 27.95 -5.74 7.72
C ARG A 220 27.31 -7.11 7.83
N VAL A 221 28.09 -8.13 8.18
CA VAL A 221 27.56 -9.47 8.43
C VAL A 221 26.70 -9.44 9.70
N ILE A 222 25.47 -9.94 9.58
CA ILE A 222 24.47 -10.00 10.66
C ILE A 222 24.05 -11.44 10.99
N GLY A 223 24.29 -12.38 10.08
CA GLY A 223 23.99 -13.79 10.29
C GLY A 223 24.44 -14.62 9.09
N PHE A 224 24.02 -15.88 9.07
CA PHE A 224 24.39 -16.82 8.02
C PHE A 224 23.21 -17.70 7.59
N GLY A 225 23.17 -18.04 6.31
CA GLY A 225 22.47 -19.20 5.78
C GLY A 225 23.46 -20.35 5.60
N GLY A 226 23.05 -21.58 5.92
CA GLY A 226 23.87 -22.78 5.84
C GLY A 226 23.17 -23.86 5.03
N ARG A 227 23.73 -24.24 3.88
CA ARG A 227 23.20 -25.31 3.02
C ARG A 227 23.94 -26.62 3.29
N SER A 228 23.20 -27.67 3.68
CA SER A 228 23.77 -29.02 3.80
C SER A 228 24.21 -29.57 2.44
N LEU A 229 25.32 -30.30 2.46
CA LEU A 229 25.89 -31.02 1.31
C LEU A 229 25.39 -32.48 1.26
N ASP A 230 25.18 -33.08 2.41
CA ASP A 230 24.83 -34.50 2.62
C ASP A 230 23.32 -34.79 2.67
N GLY A 231 22.48 -33.76 2.52
CA GLY A 231 21.02 -33.90 2.64
C GLY A 231 20.50 -33.94 4.08
N SER A 232 21.35 -33.64 5.08
CA SER A 232 20.91 -33.51 6.47
C SER A 232 19.84 -32.42 6.66
N GLU A 233 18.77 -32.77 7.36
CA GLU A 233 17.68 -31.83 7.67
C GLU A 233 18.06 -30.87 8.82
N PRO A 234 17.72 -29.56 8.72
CA PRO A 234 17.07 -28.93 7.58
C PRO A 234 18.04 -28.72 6.41
N LYS A 235 17.56 -28.92 5.17
CA LYS A 235 18.33 -28.65 3.93
C LYS A 235 18.98 -27.26 3.95
N TYR A 236 18.25 -26.24 4.38
CA TYR A 236 18.77 -24.89 4.66
C TYR A 236 18.57 -24.53 6.14
N LEU A 237 19.63 -24.06 6.78
CA LEU A 237 19.62 -23.60 8.16
C LEU A 237 20.01 -22.12 8.22
N ASN A 238 19.14 -21.27 8.75
CA ASN A 238 19.46 -19.86 8.99
C ASN A 238 19.90 -19.64 10.44
N SER A 239 20.68 -18.57 10.67
CA SER A 239 20.88 -18.00 12.00
C SER A 239 19.53 -17.79 12.70
N PRO A 240 19.48 -17.98 14.04
CA PRO A 240 18.29 -17.63 14.82
C PRO A 240 18.09 -16.11 14.82
N GLU A 241 16.94 -15.63 15.30
CA GLU A 241 16.75 -14.20 15.57
C GLU A 241 17.79 -13.75 16.62
N THR A 242 18.47 -12.63 16.37
CA THR A 242 19.47 -12.03 17.29
C THR A 242 19.27 -10.52 17.38
N GLU A 243 20.03 -9.83 18.24
CA GLU A 243 19.98 -8.37 18.35
C GLU A 243 20.36 -7.64 17.04
N VAL A 244 21.15 -8.28 16.18
CA VAL A 244 21.63 -7.72 14.91
C VAL A 244 20.96 -8.34 13.68
N PHE A 245 20.18 -9.41 13.85
CA PHE A 245 19.54 -10.13 12.76
C PHE A 245 18.09 -10.47 13.07
N GLU A 246 17.19 -9.90 12.26
CA GLU A 246 15.77 -10.22 12.31
C GLU A 246 15.28 -10.61 10.91
N LYS A 247 14.78 -11.84 10.71
CA LYS A 247 14.47 -12.36 9.36
C LYS A 247 13.45 -11.50 8.64
N GLY A 248 12.38 -11.12 9.33
CA GLY A 248 11.31 -10.26 8.79
C GLY A 248 11.72 -8.81 8.49
N LYS A 249 12.97 -8.42 8.78
CA LYS A 249 13.50 -7.07 8.53
C LYS A 249 14.62 -7.02 7.52
N HIS A 250 15.20 -8.15 7.14
CA HIS A 250 16.38 -8.17 6.29
C HIS A 250 16.09 -8.97 5.03
N LEU A 251 16.65 -8.51 3.92
CA LEU A 251 16.60 -9.18 2.63
C LEU A 251 18.01 -9.55 2.24
N PHE A 252 18.22 -10.80 1.83
CA PHE A 252 19.51 -11.20 1.29
C PHE A 252 19.80 -10.45 0.00
N GLY A 253 21.04 -10.01 -0.19
CA GLY A 253 21.51 -9.30 -1.38
C GLY A 253 21.13 -7.82 -1.43
N LEU A 254 20.34 -7.28 -0.49
CA LEU A 254 19.90 -5.88 -0.53
C LEU A 254 21.06 -4.87 -0.44
N ASP A 255 22.13 -5.22 0.27
CA ASP A 255 23.37 -4.42 0.37
C ASP A 255 24.02 -4.17 -1.00
N ARG A 256 23.91 -5.15 -1.90
CA ARG A 256 24.42 -5.09 -3.28
C ARG A 256 23.37 -4.55 -4.24
N ALA A 257 22.11 -4.94 -4.06
CA ALA A 257 21.02 -4.64 -4.97
C ALA A 257 20.42 -3.24 -4.78
N ALA A 258 20.63 -2.54 -3.66
CA ALA A 258 19.98 -1.25 -3.41
C ALA A 258 20.26 -0.19 -4.49
N ASN A 259 21.48 -0.13 -5.02
CA ASN A 259 21.82 0.81 -6.11
C ASN A 259 21.33 0.33 -7.48
N PRO A 260 21.53 -0.94 -7.89
CA PRO A 260 20.89 -1.52 -9.06
C PRO A 260 19.37 -1.34 -9.10
N ILE A 261 18.67 -1.61 -7.98
CA ILE A 261 17.21 -1.41 -7.86
C ILE A 261 16.83 0.04 -8.15
N ARG A 262 17.61 1.01 -7.67
CA ARG A 262 17.37 2.44 -7.94
C ARG A 262 17.61 2.79 -9.40
N LYS A 263 18.66 2.24 -10.00
CA LYS A 263 19.04 2.49 -11.39
C LYS A 263 18.01 1.91 -12.36
N ASP A 264 17.58 0.68 -12.10
CA ASP A 264 16.65 -0.07 -12.95
C ASP A 264 15.18 0.22 -12.59
N ASP A 265 14.96 1.00 -11.52
CA ASP A 265 13.67 1.28 -10.87
C ASP A 265 12.79 0.04 -10.69
N ARG A 266 13.41 -1.08 -10.29
CA ARG A 266 12.76 -2.39 -10.19
C ARG A 266 13.52 -3.30 -9.24
N ALA A 267 12.83 -3.90 -8.28
CA ALA A 267 13.36 -4.99 -7.45
C ALA A 267 12.81 -6.35 -7.91
N VAL A 268 13.68 -7.35 -7.98
CA VAL A 268 13.30 -8.75 -8.21
C VAL A 268 13.41 -9.51 -6.89
N VAL A 269 12.33 -10.12 -6.42
CA VAL A 269 12.30 -10.84 -5.14
C VAL A 269 12.14 -12.32 -5.41
N VAL A 270 13.12 -13.11 -4.98
CA VAL A 270 13.17 -14.57 -5.13
C VAL A 270 13.18 -15.26 -3.76
N GLU A 271 13.06 -16.58 -3.72
CA GLU A 271 12.96 -17.32 -2.45
C GLU A 271 14.31 -17.58 -1.78
N GLY A 272 15.32 -17.97 -2.56
CA GLY A 272 16.57 -18.52 -2.04
C GLY A 272 17.80 -17.63 -2.23
N TYR A 273 18.81 -17.93 -1.43
CA TYR A 273 20.13 -17.31 -1.55
C TYR A 273 20.79 -17.58 -2.90
N PHE A 274 20.70 -18.84 -3.35
CA PHE A 274 21.34 -19.29 -4.58
C PHE A 274 20.69 -18.68 -5.82
N ASP A 275 19.38 -18.42 -5.78
CA ASP A 275 18.68 -17.70 -6.86
C ASP A 275 19.23 -16.28 -7.01
N VAL A 276 19.40 -15.56 -5.89
CA VAL A 276 20.01 -14.22 -5.91
C VAL A 276 21.46 -14.29 -6.40
N ILE A 277 22.25 -15.26 -5.93
CA ILE A 277 23.65 -15.41 -6.35
C ILE A 277 23.73 -15.69 -7.85
N ALA A 278 22.89 -16.60 -8.38
CA ALA A 278 22.82 -16.95 -9.79
C ALA A 278 22.40 -15.75 -10.65
N LEU A 279 21.36 -15.02 -10.24
CA LEU A 279 20.89 -13.81 -10.91
C LEU A 279 21.97 -12.73 -10.96
N HIS A 280 22.66 -12.48 -9.84
CA HIS A 280 23.76 -11.51 -9.81
C HIS A 280 24.94 -11.95 -10.67
N ALA A 281 25.27 -13.24 -10.68
CA ALA A 281 26.31 -13.80 -11.55
C ALA A 281 25.97 -13.65 -13.04
N ALA A 282 24.68 -13.73 -13.40
CA ALA A 282 24.16 -13.46 -14.74
C ALA A 282 24.00 -11.95 -15.06
N GLY A 283 24.37 -11.06 -14.14
CA GLY A 283 24.27 -9.61 -14.32
C GLY A 283 22.88 -9.02 -14.08
N ILE A 284 22.00 -9.74 -13.40
CA ILE A 284 20.69 -9.28 -12.91
C ILE A 284 20.86 -8.90 -11.44
N THR A 285 21.49 -7.74 -11.23
CA THR A 285 22.00 -7.32 -9.91
C THR A 285 20.95 -6.63 -9.02
N ASN A 286 19.71 -6.49 -9.48
CA ASN A 286 18.58 -5.93 -8.75
C ASN A 286 17.73 -7.00 -8.03
N ALA A 287 18.27 -8.22 -7.87
CA ALA A 287 17.61 -9.33 -7.20
C ALA A 287 17.92 -9.38 -5.68
N VAL A 288 16.92 -9.77 -4.89
CA VAL A 288 16.98 -9.97 -3.43
C VAL A 288 16.16 -11.20 -3.01
N ALA A 289 16.41 -11.76 -1.84
CA ALA A 289 15.63 -12.88 -1.32
C ALA A 289 15.10 -12.69 0.09
N SER A 290 13.91 -13.26 0.34
CA SER A 290 13.36 -13.44 1.69
C SER A 290 14.06 -14.60 2.40
N LEU A 291 14.42 -14.41 3.67
CA LEU A 291 15.31 -15.32 4.43
C LEU A 291 14.59 -16.57 4.97
N GLY A 292 13.89 -17.30 4.11
CA GLY A 292 13.08 -18.49 4.46
C GLY A 292 11.78 -18.15 5.21
N THR A 293 11.24 -16.95 5.02
CA THR A 293 9.96 -16.49 5.57
C THR A 293 9.13 -15.85 4.47
N ALA A 294 7.82 -15.73 4.67
CA ALA A 294 7.01 -14.89 3.80
C ALA A 294 7.56 -13.45 3.77
N LEU A 295 7.47 -12.80 2.61
CA LEU A 295 7.91 -11.43 2.42
C LEU A 295 7.07 -10.49 3.31
N SER A 296 7.72 -9.72 4.19
CA SER A 296 7.04 -8.86 5.16
C SER A 296 6.79 -7.44 4.62
N SER A 297 5.81 -6.76 5.19
CA SER A 297 5.58 -5.33 4.93
C SER A 297 6.80 -4.44 5.21
N GLN A 298 7.66 -4.80 6.18
CA GLN A 298 8.89 -4.06 6.48
C GLN A 298 9.96 -4.26 5.41
N GLN A 299 10.10 -5.47 4.87
CA GLN A 299 10.99 -5.76 3.74
C GLN A 299 10.52 -5.03 2.49
N ILE A 300 9.21 -5.03 2.20
CA ILE A 300 8.64 -4.32 1.05
C ILE A 300 8.85 -2.80 1.18
N THR A 301 8.64 -2.25 2.38
CA THR A 301 8.92 -0.83 2.64
C THR A 301 10.39 -0.48 2.35
N GLN A 302 11.34 -1.38 2.61
CA GLN A 302 12.75 -1.14 2.28
C GLN A 302 12.99 -1.14 0.77
N LEU A 303 12.34 -2.02 0.02
CA LEU A 303 12.41 -2.05 -1.45
C LEU A 303 11.79 -0.79 -2.07
N CYS A 304 10.64 -0.34 -1.57
CA CYS A 304 10.00 0.91 -1.99
C CYS A 304 10.85 2.16 -1.70
N ARG A 305 11.83 2.10 -0.80
CA ARG A 305 12.79 3.21 -0.57
C ARG A 305 13.98 3.17 -1.54
N CYS A 306 14.13 2.08 -2.28
CA CYS A 306 15.18 1.91 -3.27
C CYS A 306 14.67 2.13 -4.70
N SER A 307 13.37 2.12 -4.94
CA SER A 307 12.74 2.32 -6.25
C SER A 307 11.72 3.47 -6.18
N ASP A 308 11.85 4.44 -7.07
CA ASP A 308 10.99 5.63 -7.13
C ASP A 308 9.59 5.27 -7.67
N GLY A 309 9.52 4.44 -8.72
CA GLY A 309 8.29 3.85 -9.23
C GLY A 309 7.73 2.73 -8.37
N LYS A 310 8.47 2.31 -7.33
CA LYS A 310 8.11 1.24 -6.38
C LYS A 310 7.68 -0.03 -7.11
N ARG A 311 8.45 -0.44 -8.12
CA ARG A 311 8.18 -1.65 -8.90
C ARG A 311 8.85 -2.86 -8.26
N ILE A 312 8.04 -3.87 -7.94
CA ILE A 312 8.49 -5.12 -7.34
C ILE A 312 7.99 -6.28 -8.21
N VAL A 313 8.90 -7.14 -8.65
CA VAL A 313 8.60 -8.39 -9.34
C VAL A 313 8.87 -9.54 -8.38
N LEU A 314 7.85 -10.32 -8.05
CA LEU A 314 8.01 -11.58 -7.32
C LEU A 314 8.32 -12.69 -8.32
N ASN A 315 9.43 -13.40 -8.14
CA ASN A 315 9.76 -14.58 -8.93
C ASN A 315 10.09 -15.73 -7.96
N PHE A 316 9.02 -16.35 -7.49
CA PHE A 316 9.05 -17.49 -6.57
C PHE A 316 8.97 -18.81 -7.34
N ASP A 317 9.22 -19.91 -6.63
CA ASP A 317 9.31 -21.23 -7.25
C ASP A 317 7.99 -21.59 -7.95
N ALA A 318 8.08 -22.29 -9.08
CA ALA A 318 6.93 -22.68 -9.91
C ALA A 318 6.09 -23.83 -9.31
N ASP A 319 6.15 -24.02 -7.98
CA ASP A 319 5.45 -25.08 -7.26
C ASP A 319 4.32 -24.54 -6.38
N GLY A 320 3.54 -25.46 -5.79
CA GLY A 320 2.44 -25.05 -4.90
C GLY A 320 2.89 -24.25 -3.68
N ALA A 321 4.13 -24.40 -3.21
CA ALA A 321 4.67 -23.62 -2.10
C ALA A 321 4.99 -22.17 -2.53
N GLY A 322 5.60 -21.99 -3.70
CA GLY A 322 5.87 -20.68 -4.29
C GLY A 322 4.60 -19.91 -4.63
N VAL A 323 3.57 -20.57 -5.17
CA VAL A 323 2.23 -19.97 -5.37
C VAL A 323 1.62 -19.48 -4.04
N ARG A 324 1.76 -20.26 -2.96
CA ARG A 324 1.30 -19.84 -1.63
C ARG A 324 2.16 -18.70 -1.05
N ALA A 325 3.46 -18.68 -1.33
CA ALA A 325 4.35 -17.58 -0.93
C ALA A 325 3.98 -16.28 -1.65
N ALA A 326 3.70 -16.34 -2.95
CA ALA A 326 3.29 -15.20 -3.77
C ALA A 326 1.96 -14.62 -3.27
N ASN A 327 0.95 -15.47 -3.05
CA ASN A 327 -0.34 -15.03 -2.52
C ASN A 327 -0.24 -14.39 -1.13
N ARG A 328 0.63 -14.91 -0.25
CA ARG A 328 0.90 -14.28 1.05
C ARG A 328 1.55 -12.90 0.89
N ALA A 329 2.57 -12.79 0.03
CA ALA A 329 3.23 -11.53 -0.25
C ALA A 329 2.27 -10.50 -0.84
N ILE A 330 1.39 -10.91 -1.77
CA ILE A 330 0.31 -10.06 -2.31
C ILE A 330 -0.59 -9.57 -1.18
N GLY A 331 -1.04 -10.47 -0.29
CA GLY A 331 -1.93 -10.10 0.82
C GLY A 331 -1.36 -9.03 1.76
N GLU A 332 -0.05 -9.03 2.01
CA GLU A 332 0.63 -8.04 2.85
C GLU A 332 0.61 -6.61 2.25
N VAL A 333 0.50 -6.48 0.93
CA VAL A 333 0.60 -5.18 0.23
C VAL A 333 -0.52 -4.91 -0.74
N GLU A 334 -1.56 -5.74 -0.73
CA GLU A 334 -2.73 -5.64 -1.59
C GLU A 334 -3.31 -4.22 -1.55
N GLN A 335 -3.45 -3.63 -0.36
CA GLN A 335 -3.97 -2.27 -0.21
C GLN A 335 -3.06 -1.20 -0.84
N LEU A 336 -1.74 -1.34 -0.74
CA LEU A 336 -0.78 -0.41 -1.35
C LEU A 336 -0.82 -0.52 -2.87
N ALA A 337 -0.92 -1.75 -3.39
CA ALA A 337 -1.02 -2.00 -4.82
C ALA A 337 -2.34 -1.47 -5.40
N LEU A 338 -3.47 -1.70 -4.72
CA LEU A 338 -4.79 -1.22 -5.13
C LEU A 338 -4.91 0.31 -5.12
N GLN A 339 -4.16 1.00 -4.26
CA GLN A 339 -4.11 2.46 -4.20
C GLN A 339 -3.12 3.07 -5.21
N GLY A 340 -2.48 2.25 -6.06
CA GLY A 340 -1.47 2.70 -7.02
C GLY A 340 -0.18 3.20 -6.35
N GLN A 341 0.07 2.83 -5.10
CA GLN A 341 1.28 3.23 -4.35
C GLN A 341 2.42 2.22 -4.49
N LEU A 342 2.17 1.06 -5.09
CA LEU A 342 3.12 -0.02 -5.33
C LEU A 342 2.76 -0.72 -6.64
N GLU A 343 3.71 -0.87 -7.55
CA GLU A 343 3.53 -1.69 -8.77
C GLU A 343 4.05 -3.10 -8.50
N LEU A 344 3.15 -4.03 -8.18
CA LEU A 344 3.49 -5.43 -7.90
C LEU A 344 3.23 -6.30 -9.14
N ARG A 345 4.24 -7.07 -9.54
CA ARG A 345 4.19 -8.04 -10.64
C ARG A 345 4.61 -9.42 -10.14
N VAL A 346 4.13 -10.47 -10.81
CA VAL A 346 4.49 -11.85 -10.49
C VAL A 346 5.01 -12.51 -11.75
N LEU A 347 6.29 -12.90 -11.73
CA LEU A 347 6.93 -13.64 -12.80
C LEU A 347 6.87 -15.13 -12.48
N HIS A 348 6.20 -15.88 -13.36
CA HIS A 348 6.29 -17.34 -13.43
C HIS A 348 7.27 -17.73 -14.55
N LEU A 349 8.23 -18.60 -14.25
CA LEU A 349 9.18 -19.07 -15.26
C LEU A 349 8.53 -20.14 -16.15
N PRO A 350 8.77 -20.14 -17.47
CA PRO A 350 8.17 -21.11 -18.39
C PRO A 350 8.80 -22.51 -18.27
N SER A 351 10.03 -22.59 -17.75
CA SER A 351 10.75 -23.83 -17.47
C SER A 351 11.66 -23.62 -16.25
N GLY A 352 12.22 -24.72 -15.73
CA GLY A 352 12.99 -24.70 -14.49
C GLY A 352 12.12 -24.52 -13.25
N LYS A 353 12.62 -24.93 -12.09
CA LYS A 353 11.88 -24.78 -10.82
C LYS A 353 12.06 -23.40 -10.20
N ASP A 354 13.27 -22.88 -10.30
CA ASP A 354 13.73 -21.64 -9.68
C ASP A 354 14.63 -20.85 -10.67
N PRO A 355 14.99 -19.59 -10.36
CA PRO A 355 15.87 -18.79 -11.20
C PRO A 355 17.25 -19.40 -11.44
N ASP A 356 17.81 -20.13 -10.46
CA ASP A 356 19.10 -20.82 -10.62
C ASP A 356 19.02 -21.93 -11.69
N GLU A 357 18.00 -22.78 -11.64
CA GLU A 357 17.76 -23.83 -12.64
C GLU A 357 17.46 -23.22 -14.02
N TYR A 358 16.64 -22.16 -14.09
CA TYR A 358 16.31 -21.53 -15.37
C TYR A 358 17.54 -20.96 -16.09
N LEU A 359 18.45 -20.31 -15.36
CA LEU A 359 19.67 -19.70 -15.91
C LEU A 359 20.73 -20.72 -16.37
N LYS A 360 20.59 -22.01 -16.03
CA LYS A 360 21.45 -23.07 -16.56
C LYS A 360 21.11 -23.42 -18.01
N GLU A 361 19.83 -23.24 -18.38
CA GLU A 361 19.31 -23.57 -19.70
C GLU A 361 19.13 -22.33 -20.59
N HIS A 362 18.89 -21.16 -19.98
CA HIS A 362 18.54 -19.91 -20.67
C HIS A 362 19.49 -18.77 -20.31
N GLY A 363 19.58 -17.77 -21.20
CA GLY A 363 20.47 -16.64 -21.01
C GLY A 363 19.88 -15.54 -20.13
N ALA A 364 20.75 -14.66 -19.63
CA ALA A 364 20.35 -13.46 -18.89
C ALA A 364 19.45 -12.51 -19.71
N GLY A 365 19.56 -12.53 -21.04
CA GLY A 365 18.70 -11.76 -21.95
C GLY A 365 17.25 -12.25 -21.89
N ASP A 366 17.05 -13.57 -21.92
CA ASP A 366 15.73 -14.21 -21.86
C ASP A 366 15.05 -13.91 -20.53
N TYR A 367 15.79 -14.01 -19.42
CA TYR A 367 15.27 -13.67 -18.11
C TYR A 367 14.85 -12.19 -18.00
N ARG A 368 15.63 -11.26 -18.58
CA ARG A 368 15.23 -9.84 -18.63
C ARG A 368 13.97 -9.61 -19.45
N ALA A 369 13.82 -10.29 -20.58
CA ALA A 369 12.60 -10.22 -21.38
C ALA A 369 11.39 -10.72 -20.58
N LEU A 370 11.54 -11.80 -19.81
CA LEU A 370 10.50 -12.29 -18.89
C LEU A 370 10.17 -11.27 -17.79
N LEU A 371 11.16 -10.61 -17.20
CA LEU A 371 10.92 -9.55 -16.21
C LEU A 371 10.15 -8.36 -16.79
N ASP A 372 10.38 -8.02 -18.05
CA ASP A 372 9.69 -6.92 -18.74
C ASP A 372 8.24 -7.29 -19.10
N GLN A 373 7.98 -8.58 -19.34
CA GLN A 373 6.65 -9.12 -19.64
C GLN A 373 5.89 -9.61 -18.40
N ALA A 374 6.51 -9.60 -17.22
CA ALA A 374 5.92 -10.14 -16.00
C ALA A 374 4.53 -9.51 -15.73
N PRO A 375 3.46 -10.29 -15.62
CA PRO A 375 2.10 -9.77 -15.45
C PRO A 375 1.93 -9.04 -14.13
N LEU A 376 0.92 -8.15 -14.05
CA LEU A 376 0.51 -7.59 -12.77
C LEU A 376 0.02 -8.72 -11.86
N TRP A 377 0.16 -8.54 -10.55
CA TRP A 377 -0.27 -9.54 -9.57
C TRP A 377 -1.73 -9.97 -9.73
N LEU A 378 -2.60 -9.07 -10.21
CA LEU A 378 -4.01 -9.33 -10.40
C LEU A 378 -4.28 -10.17 -11.65
N ASP A 379 -3.63 -9.86 -12.78
CA ASP A 379 -3.64 -10.71 -13.98
C ASP A 379 -3.19 -12.13 -13.63
N TRP A 380 -2.10 -12.24 -12.87
CA TRP A 380 -1.58 -13.53 -12.41
C TRP A 380 -2.58 -14.29 -11.53
N GLN A 381 -3.25 -13.63 -10.57
CA GLN A 381 -4.28 -14.28 -9.74
C GLN A 381 -5.51 -14.71 -10.55
N ILE A 382 -5.90 -13.97 -11.59
CA ILE A 382 -6.98 -14.36 -12.50
C ILE A 382 -6.60 -15.66 -13.22
N GLU A 383 -5.41 -15.71 -13.81
CA GLU A 383 -4.94 -16.93 -14.49
C GLU A 383 -4.84 -18.12 -13.53
N GLN A 384 -4.35 -17.93 -12.30
CA GLN A 384 -4.32 -18.98 -11.27
C GLN A 384 -5.72 -19.52 -10.91
N VAL A 385 -6.75 -18.67 -10.93
CA VAL A 385 -8.13 -19.12 -10.68
C VAL A 385 -8.65 -19.96 -11.85
N LEU A 386 -8.25 -19.66 -13.08
CA LEU A 386 -8.69 -20.33 -14.29
C LEU A 386 -7.89 -21.61 -14.59
N GLU A 387 -6.64 -21.67 -14.14
CA GLU A 387 -5.71 -22.76 -14.41
C GLU A 387 -6.26 -24.13 -13.97
N GLY A 388 -6.14 -25.13 -14.85
CA GLY A 388 -6.59 -26.51 -14.58
C GLY A 388 -8.10 -26.72 -14.54
N ARG A 389 -8.92 -25.68 -14.83
CA ARG A 389 -10.39 -25.78 -14.86
C ARG A 389 -10.93 -25.92 -16.27
N ASP A 390 -11.85 -26.85 -16.43
CA ASP A 390 -12.68 -27.02 -17.61
C ASP A 390 -13.93 -26.15 -17.50
N LEU A 391 -13.88 -24.96 -18.09
CA LEU A 391 -14.96 -23.97 -18.05
C LEU A 391 -16.23 -24.45 -18.80
N ALA A 392 -16.18 -25.55 -19.55
CA ALA A 392 -17.37 -26.16 -20.14
C ALA A 392 -18.19 -26.96 -19.10
N LYS A 393 -17.60 -27.32 -17.96
CA LYS A 393 -18.30 -28.03 -16.88
C LYS A 393 -18.91 -27.03 -15.90
N ALA A 394 -20.21 -27.17 -15.67
CA ALA A 394 -21.00 -26.22 -14.88
C ALA A 394 -20.47 -26.01 -13.44
N ASP A 395 -20.02 -27.08 -12.79
CA ASP A 395 -19.45 -27.02 -11.43
C ASP A 395 -18.12 -26.26 -11.40
N GLN A 396 -17.23 -26.51 -12.37
CA GLN A 396 -15.93 -25.83 -12.45
C GLN A 396 -16.08 -24.38 -12.89
N PHE A 397 -16.99 -24.10 -13.82
CA PHE A 397 -17.37 -22.75 -14.22
C PHE A 397 -17.89 -21.94 -13.02
N GLN A 398 -18.84 -22.50 -12.26
CA GLN A 398 -19.39 -21.84 -11.07
C GLN A 398 -18.31 -21.56 -10.02
N GLN A 399 -17.40 -22.51 -9.78
CA GLN A 399 -16.29 -22.31 -8.86
C GLN A 399 -15.32 -21.21 -9.35
N ALA A 400 -15.10 -21.10 -10.66
CA ALA A 400 -14.22 -20.08 -11.25
C ALA A 400 -14.86 -18.70 -11.10
N VAL A 401 -16.13 -18.56 -11.48
CA VAL A 401 -16.91 -17.32 -11.30
C VAL A 401 -16.90 -16.89 -9.83
N ALA A 402 -17.20 -17.79 -8.88
CA ALA A 402 -17.23 -17.45 -7.47
C ALA A 402 -15.89 -16.89 -6.94
N ALA A 403 -14.77 -17.49 -7.36
CA ALA A 403 -13.43 -17.05 -6.98
C ALA A 403 -13.04 -15.72 -7.65
N LEU A 404 -13.39 -15.51 -8.93
CA LEU A 404 -13.15 -14.26 -9.65
C LEU A 404 -14.00 -13.12 -9.08
N VAL A 405 -15.25 -13.39 -8.71
CA VAL A 405 -16.12 -12.39 -8.06
C VAL A 405 -15.52 -11.96 -6.72
N GLN A 406 -14.99 -12.90 -5.92
CA GLN A 406 -14.26 -12.58 -4.67
C GLN A 406 -13.03 -11.72 -4.92
N LEU A 407 -12.24 -12.04 -5.96
CA LEU A 407 -11.04 -11.31 -6.32
C LEU A 407 -11.35 -9.88 -6.81
N LEU A 408 -12.21 -9.76 -7.81
CA LEU A 408 -12.63 -8.48 -8.40
C LEU A 408 -13.44 -7.63 -7.42
N GLY A 409 -14.07 -8.25 -6.42
CA GLY A 409 -14.80 -7.59 -5.33
C GLY A 409 -13.93 -6.70 -4.45
N LYS A 410 -12.61 -6.97 -4.41
CA LYS A 410 -11.64 -6.16 -3.68
C LYS A 410 -11.31 -4.85 -4.39
N LEU A 411 -11.54 -4.78 -5.70
CA LEU A 411 -11.24 -3.58 -6.49
C LEU A 411 -12.24 -2.45 -6.18
N PRO A 412 -11.76 -1.20 -6.03
CA PRO A 412 -12.65 -0.05 -5.94
C PRO A 412 -13.46 0.10 -7.24
N GLN A 413 -14.65 0.71 -7.15
CA GLN A 413 -15.45 1.06 -8.34
C GLN A 413 -14.70 2.10 -9.16
N SER A 414 -13.92 1.63 -10.13
CA SER A 414 -12.94 2.38 -10.90
C SER A 414 -12.89 1.83 -12.32
N ALA A 415 -12.29 2.59 -13.25
CA ALA A 415 -12.04 2.13 -14.62
C ALA A 415 -11.24 0.82 -14.66
N ILE A 416 -10.32 0.62 -13.70
CA ILE A 416 -9.55 -0.62 -13.55
C ILE A 416 -10.48 -1.81 -13.28
N ARG A 417 -11.45 -1.68 -12.36
CA ARG A 417 -12.43 -2.73 -12.11
C ARG A 417 -13.26 -3.05 -13.34
N THR A 418 -13.68 -2.03 -14.09
CA THR A 418 -14.43 -2.23 -15.35
C THR A 418 -13.58 -2.98 -16.38
N HIS A 419 -12.31 -2.60 -16.55
CA HIS A 419 -11.38 -3.27 -17.44
C HIS A 419 -11.22 -4.76 -17.10
N TYR A 420 -10.97 -5.09 -15.83
CA TYR A 420 -10.83 -6.49 -15.40
C TYR A 420 -12.14 -7.29 -15.47
N LEU A 421 -13.29 -6.65 -15.23
CA LEU A 421 -14.59 -7.32 -15.42
C LEU A 421 -14.79 -7.72 -16.88
N GLN A 422 -14.48 -6.82 -17.81
CA GLN A 422 -14.55 -7.11 -19.25
C GLN A 422 -13.58 -8.23 -19.64
N GLN A 423 -12.31 -8.12 -19.24
CA GLN A 423 -11.28 -9.13 -19.54
C GLN A 423 -11.67 -10.53 -19.01
N VAL A 424 -12.17 -10.60 -17.77
CA VAL A 424 -12.62 -11.86 -17.18
C VAL A 424 -13.84 -12.41 -17.91
N ALA A 425 -14.81 -11.56 -18.28
CA ALA A 425 -15.99 -11.99 -19.03
C ALA A 425 -15.62 -12.55 -20.41
N GLU A 426 -14.69 -11.90 -21.12
CA GLU A 426 -14.14 -12.37 -22.39
C GLU A 426 -13.49 -13.76 -22.21
N ARG A 427 -12.70 -13.94 -21.15
CA ARG A 427 -12.01 -15.21 -20.87
C ARG A 427 -12.99 -16.34 -20.54
N LEU A 428 -13.99 -16.07 -19.70
CA LEU A 428 -15.04 -17.03 -19.32
C LEU A 428 -15.97 -17.39 -20.49
N SER A 429 -16.16 -16.48 -21.45
CA SER A 429 -17.02 -16.71 -22.61
C SER A 429 -16.42 -17.65 -23.67
N GLY A 430 -15.13 -17.97 -23.57
CA GLY A 430 -14.41 -18.72 -24.61
C GLY A 430 -14.38 -18.01 -25.97
N GLY A 431 -14.46 -16.67 -25.99
CA GLY A 431 -14.45 -15.85 -27.19
C GLY A 431 -15.83 -15.59 -27.83
N GLN A 432 -16.91 -16.03 -27.18
CA GLN A 432 -18.28 -15.77 -27.65
C GLN A 432 -18.74 -14.37 -27.21
N GLY A 433 -18.64 -13.38 -28.11
CA GLY A 433 -18.89 -11.97 -27.78
C GLY A 433 -20.24 -11.67 -27.12
N ARG A 434 -21.34 -12.34 -27.53
CA ARG A 434 -22.66 -12.17 -26.87
C ARG A 434 -22.69 -12.67 -25.44
N VAL A 435 -22.04 -13.82 -25.19
CA VAL A 435 -21.94 -14.41 -23.85
C VAL A 435 -21.02 -13.57 -22.97
N ALA A 436 -19.94 -13.01 -23.53
CA ALA A 436 -19.06 -12.09 -22.81
C ALA A 436 -19.81 -10.86 -22.27
N LEU A 437 -20.69 -10.24 -23.06
CA LEU A 437 -21.48 -9.09 -22.60
C LEU A 437 -22.45 -9.45 -21.47
N GLN A 438 -23.12 -10.61 -21.56
CA GLN A 438 -24.01 -11.10 -20.50
C GLN A 438 -23.23 -11.43 -19.22
N LEU A 439 -22.09 -12.12 -19.35
CA LEU A 439 -21.22 -12.45 -18.23
C LEU A 439 -20.62 -11.19 -17.59
N GLU A 440 -20.29 -10.16 -18.37
CA GLU A 440 -19.80 -8.90 -17.82
C GLU A 440 -20.85 -8.25 -16.92
N ASP A 441 -22.12 -8.20 -17.36
CA ASP A 441 -23.20 -7.65 -16.53
C ASP A 441 -23.47 -8.51 -15.29
N ASP A 442 -23.53 -9.85 -15.45
CA ASP A 442 -23.69 -10.78 -14.34
C ASP A 442 -22.58 -10.63 -13.30
N LEU A 443 -21.32 -10.58 -13.74
CA LEU A 443 -20.17 -10.32 -12.87
C LEU A 443 -20.28 -8.93 -12.24
N ARG A 444 -20.66 -7.90 -12.99
CA ARG A 444 -20.86 -6.54 -12.46
C ARG A 444 -21.91 -6.52 -11.35
N GLN A 445 -23.00 -7.26 -11.49
CA GLN A 445 -24.04 -7.43 -10.48
C GLN A 445 -23.55 -8.24 -9.27
N GLN A 446 -22.89 -9.38 -9.49
CA GLN A 446 -22.38 -10.24 -8.41
C GLN A 446 -21.26 -9.59 -7.61
N VAL A 447 -20.35 -8.87 -8.26
CA VAL A 447 -19.28 -8.10 -7.59
C VAL A 447 -19.86 -6.85 -6.89
N LYS A 448 -21.06 -6.38 -7.25
CA LYS A 448 -21.83 -5.41 -6.44
C LYS A 448 -22.50 -6.11 -5.24
N GLY A 449 -22.97 -7.35 -5.42
CA GLY A 449 -23.66 -8.18 -4.43
C GLY A 449 -22.76 -8.80 -3.36
N GLN A 450 -21.48 -9.07 -3.67
CA GLN A 450 -20.44 -9.27 -2.68
C GLN A 450 -20.13 -7.95 -1.99
N ARG A 451 -21.02 -7.58 -1.07
CA ARG A 451 -20.65 -6.77 0.08
C ARG A 451 -19.53 -7.53 0.78
N TRP A 452 -18.30 -7.09 0.50
CA TRP A 452 -17.11 -7.23 1.33
C TRP A 452 -17.51 -7.61 2.78
N HIS A 453 -17.21 -8.83 3.23
CA HIS A 453 -17.50 -9.29 4.59
C HIS A 453 -16.52 -8.78 5.66
N GLY A 454 -15.55 -7.93 5.30
CA GLY A 454 -14.83 -7.05 6.22
C GLY A 454 -15.26 -5.56 6.21
N ARG A 455 -16.49 -5.19 5.79
CA ARG A 455 -16.86 -3.77 5.64
C ARG A 455 -17.44 -3.32 6.96
N SER A 456 -16.52 -3.03 7.87
CA SER A 456 -16.71 -1.94 8.81
C SER A 456 -17.18 -0.70 8.03
N ALA A 457 -18.07 0.06 8.66
CA ALA A 457 -18.84 1.18 8.12
C ALA A 457 -18.00 2.39 7.65
N ARG A 458 -17.07 2.22 6.69
CA ARG A 458 -16.01 3.21 6.44
C ARG A 458 -15.66 3.58 4.99
N PHE A 459 -16.48 3.24 3.99
CA PHE A 459 -16.28 3.77 2.63
C PHE A 459 -17.59 4.08 1.87
N GLU A 460 -18.40 4.95 2.44
CA GLU A 460 -18.82 6.17 1.71
C GLU A 460 -17.53 7.00 1.48
N GLN A 461 -17.34 7.67 0.33
CA GLN A 461 -16.06 8.35 0.03
C GLN A 461 -15.56 9.17 1.25
N PRO A 462 -14.25 9.26 1.55
CA PRO A 462 -13.75 9.95 2.76
C PRO A 462 -14.26 11.40 2.92
N GLY A 463 -14.70 12.02 1.82
CA GLY A 463 -15.49 13.26 1.83
C GLY A 463 -17.01 13.05 2.01
N GLU A 464 -17.65 12.16 1.25
CA GLU A 464 -19.11 11.96 1.26
C GLU A 464 -19.66 11.31 2.54
N SER A 465 -18.95 10.37 3.18
CA SER A 465 -19.34 9.82 4.50
C SER A 465 -19.26 10.89 5.55
N SER A 466 -18.11 11.56 5.61
CA SER A 466 -17.90 12.64 6.57
C SER A 466 -18.89 13.78 6.33
N GLN A 467 -19.26 14.06 5.09
CA GLN A 467 -20.20 15.11 4.75
C GLN A 467 -21.64 14.72 5.09
N ARG A 468 -22.06 13.49 4.77
CA ARG A 468 -23.37 12.98 5.17
C ARG A 468 -23.49 12.89 6.68
N GLU A 469 -22.48 12.33 7.36
CA GLU A 469 -22.39 12.27 8.82
C GLU A 469 -22.47 13.66 9.44
N ARG A 470 -21.72 14.64 8.92
CA ARG A 470 -21.81 16.05 9.35
C ARG A 470 -23.19 16.64 9.11
N CYS A 471 -23.81 16.41 7.96
CA CYS A 471 -25.13 16.96 7.63
C CYS A 471 -26.23 16.32 8.49
N GLU A 472 -26.23 15.00 8.66
CA GLU A 472 -27.18 14.30 9.51
C GLU A 472 -27.01 14.71 10.98
N ALA A 473 -25.77 14.78 11.47
CA ALA A 473 -25.46 15.30 12.80
C ALA A 473 -25.93 16.75 12.99
N GLU A 474 -25.78 17.59 11.97
CA GLU A 474 -26.23 18.99 12.02
C GLU A 474 -27.75 19.11 12.06
N LEU A 475 -28.48 18.32 11.25
CA LEU A 475 -29.95 18.26 11.32
C LEU A 475 -30.42 17.83 12.71
N LEU A 476 -29.80 16.79 13.27
CA LEU A 476 -30.13 16.29 14.60
C LEU A 476 -29.79 17.32 15.69
N ARG A 477 -28.67 18.04 15.59
CA ARG A 477 -28.33 19.13 16.52
C ARG A 477 -29.34 20.28 16.44
N LEU A 478 -29.70 20.72 15.24
CA LEU A 478 -30.73 21.73 15.04
C LEU A 478 -32.05 21.28 15.67
N TYR A 479 -32.43 20.01 15.49
CA TYR A 479 -33.65 19.47 16.05
C TYR A 479 -33.65 19.42 17.58
N LEU A 480 -32.55 18.95 18.17
CA LEU A 480 -32.41 18.80 19.62
C LEU A 480 -32.37 20.15 20.32
N HIS A 481 -31.59 21.10 19.79
CA HIS A 481 -31.21 22.34 20.49
C HIS A 481 -31.93 23.60 20.02
N CYS A 482 -32.76 23.52 18.98
CA CYS A 482 -33.61 24.63 18.53
C CYS A 482 -35.10 24.27 18.67
N PRO A 483 -35.64 24.14 19.90
CA PRO A 483 -36.99 23.63 20.15
C PRO A 483 -38.09 24.39 19.41
N SER A 484 -37.97 25.72 19.32
CA SER A 484 -38.92 26.59 18.60
C SER A 484 -38.99 26.34 17.09
N HIS A 485 -38.04 25.60 16.51
CA HIS A 485 -37.95 25.33 15.08
C HIS A 485 -38.26 23.87 14.71
N ARG A 486 -38.56 22.98 15.67
CA ARG A 486 -38.79 21.55 15.43
C ARG A 486 -39.89 21.26 14.41
N GLY A 487 -41.03 21.98 14.49
CA GLY A 487 -42.11 21.84 13.51
C GLY A 487 -41.68 22.19 12.08
N VAL A 488 -40.88 23.26 11.92
CA VAL A 488 -40.32 23.64 10.61
C VAL A 488 -39.33 22.60 10.10
N ILE A 489 -38.51 22.02 10.98
CA ILE A 489 -37.54 20.98 10.62
C ILE A 489 -38.26 19.70 10.18
N ARG A 490 -39.26 19.20 10.92
CA ARG A 490 -40.04 18.01 10.51
C ARG A 490 -40.68 18.20 9.14
N ARG A 491 -41.29 19.36 8.90
CA ARG A 491 -41.88 19.70 7.60
C ARG A 491 -40.86 19.68 6.46
N GLU A 492 -39.68 20.28 6.65
CA GLU A 492 -38.61 20.26 5.64
C GLU A 492 -38.07 18.84 5.39
N LEU A 493 -37.90 18.04 6.44
CA LEU A 493 -37.47 16.64 6.31
C LEU A 493 -38.51 15.82 5.55
N ARG A 494 -39.80 15.99 5.84
CA ARG A 494 -40.90 15.30 5.15
C ARG A 494 -40.96 15.69 3.68
N GLN A 495 -40.93 16.99 3.37
CA GLN A 495 -41.01 17.51 1.99
C GLN A 495 -39.86 17.02 1.09
N ARG A 496 -38.68 16.79 1.66
CA ARG A 496 -37.48 16.33 0.94
C ARG A 496 -37.20 14.83 1.10
N GLU A 497 -38.11 14.11 1.76
CA GLU A 497 -37.98 12.68 2.10
C GLU A 497 -36.70 12.36 2.89
N LEU A 498 -36.25 13.25 3.77
CA LEU A 498 -35.01 13.15 4.55
C LEU A 498 -35.19 12.54 5.95
N GLU A 499 -36.34 11.91 6.21
CA GLU A 499 -36.64 11.28 7.50
C GLU A 499 -35.91 9.93 7.71
N ASP A 500 -35.47 9.28 6.61
CA ASP A 500 -34.65 8.06 6.68
C ASP A 500 -33.15 8.41 6.71
N PHE A 501 -32.62 8.54 7.92
CA PHE A 501 -31.19 8.75 8.16
C PHE A 501 -30.37 7.55 7.69
N GLY A 502 -29.25 7.81 7.01
CA GLY A 502 -28.39 6.78 6.44
C GLY A 502 -27.53 6.07 7.47
N LEU A 503 -27.11 6.78 8.51
CA LEU A 503 -26.29 6.24 9.57
C LEU A 503 -27.16 5.55 10.62
N GLN A 504 -26.79 4.30 10.96
CA GLN A 504 -27.56 3.48 11.89
C GLN A 504 -27.83 4.18 13.24
N HIS A 505 -26.84 4.87 13.80
CA HIS A 505 -26.97 5.55 15.09
C HIS A 505 -27.83 6.82 15.02
N HIS A 506 -27.81 7.55 13.90
CA HIS A 506 -28.71 8.67 13.65
C HIS A 506 -30.15 8.20 13.44
N ARG A 507 -30.36 7.09 12.72
CA ARG A 507 -31.68 6.49 12.55
C ARG A 507 -32.27 6.04 13.89
N LEU A 508 -31.47 5.39 14.73
CA LEU A 508 -31.89 4.98 16.08
C LEU A 508 -32.26 6.20 16.94
N LEU A 509 -31.45 7.26 16.91
CA LEU A 509 -31.76 8.49 17.63
C LEU A 509 -33.06 9.15 17.13
N TRP A 510 -33.25 9.24 15.81
CA TRP A 510 -34.47 9.80 15.22
C TRP A 510 -35.72 8.98 15.54
N SER A 511 -35.59 7.65 15.60
CA SER A 511 -36.66 6.75 16.04
C SER A 511 -37.04 7.01 17.49
N ALA A 512 -36.06 7.13 18.39
CA ALA A 512 -36.31 7.42 19.80
C ALA A 512 -36.95 8.81 20.00
N ILE A 513 -36.49 9.83 19.25
CA ILE A 513 -37.12 11.15 19.22
C ILE A 513 -38.60 11.04 18.81
N SER A 514 -38.88 10.32 17.73
CA SER A 514 -40.24 10.19 17.20
C SER A 514 -41.14 9.43 18.18
N GLU A 515 -40.65 8.38 18.82
CA GLU A 515 -41.40 7.62 19.83
C GLU A 515 -41.73 8.46 21.07
N LEU A 516 -40.77 9.27 21.55
CA LEU A 516 -41.01 10.21 22.64
C LEU A 516 -42.06 11.26 22.27
N GLU A 517 -41.99 11.80 21.05
CA GLU A 517 -42.94 12.80 20.58
C GLU A 517 -44.34 12.20 20.41
N GLU A 518 -44.46 11.01 19.81
CA GLU A 518 -45.74 10.28 19.69
C GLU A 518 -46.35 9.98 21.06
N THR A 519 -45.53 9.58 22.03
CA THR A 519 -45.98 9.29 23.39
C THR A 519 -46.53 10.54 24.10
N ASN A 520 -45.98 11.72 23.81
CA ASN A 520 -46.35 12.97 24.48
C ASN A 520 -47.41 13.81 23.74
N LEU A 521 -47.53 13.68 22.42
CA LEU A 521 -48.36 14.53 21.56
C LEU A 521 -49.45 13.77 20.78
N ASP A 522 -49.49 12.43 20.85
CA ASP A 522 -50.28 11.56 19.97
C ASP A 522 -49.78 11.53 18.51
N ALA A 523 -49.88 10.37 17.86
CA ALA A 523 -49.38 10.14 16.51
C ALA A 523 -50.09 10.99 15.43
N GLY A 524 -51.38 11.30 15.63
CA GLY A 524 -52.16 12.12 14.70
C GLY A 524 -51.68 13.57 14.67
N GLN A 525 -51.32 14.12 15.84
CA GLN A 525 -50.78 15.47 15.93
C GLN A 525 -49.37 15.55 15.32
N LEU A 526 -48.52 14.55 15.56
CA LEU A 526 -47.17 14.51 14.99
C LEU A 526 -47.19 14.44 13.45
N GLU A 527 -48.11 13.69 12.86
CA GLU A 527 -48.31 13.63 11.41
C GLU A 527 -48.82 14.98 10.86
N ALA A 528 -49.75 15.65 11.56
CA ALA A 528 -50.23 16.98 11.17
C ALA A 528 -49.10 18.03 11.18
N ILE A 529 -48.20 17.97 12.18
CA ILE A 529 -47.00 18.83 12.24
C ILE A 529 -46.06 18.53 11.06
N SER A 530 -45.81 17.25 10.79
CA SER A 530 -44.91 16.82 9.71
C SER A 530 -45.43 17.22 8.31
N ARG A 531 -46.75 17.28 8.13
CA ARG A 531 -47.40 17.80 6.91
C ARG A 531 -47.44 19.33 6.84
N GLY A 532 -47.17 20.02 7.94
CA GLY A 532 -47.26 21.48 8.05
C GLY A 532 -48.68 22.01 8.27
N GLU A 533 -49.61 21.15 8.67
CA GLU A 533 -50.99 21.49 9.05
C GLU A 533 -51.05 22.07 10.48
N ASP A 534 -50.09 21.70 11.33
CA ASP A 534 -49.85 22.26 12.68
C ASP A 534 -48.45 22.94 12.72
N PRO A 535 -48.30 24.15 13.28
CA PRO A 535 -47.00 24.83 13.42
C PRO A 535 -45.99 24.09 14.30
N GLY A 536 -46.42 23.14 15.13
CA GLY A 536 -45.58 22.30 15.96
C GLY A 536 -45.09 22.98 17.24
N HIS A 537 -45.83 23.96 17.78
CA HIS A 537 -45.44 24.65 19.01
C HIS A 537 -45.31 23.70 20.19
N ALA A 538 -46.14 22.67 20.27
CA ALA A 538 -46.13 21.68 21.35
C ALA A 538 -44.85 20.82 21.35
N LEU A 539 -44.13 20.71 20.22
CA LEU A 539 -42.80 20.08 20.19
C LEU A 539 -41.74 20.88 20.94
N ALA A 540 -41.91 22.20 21.08
CA ALA A 540 -40.93 23.05 21.74
C ALA A 540 -40.88 22.83 23.26
N ASP A 541 -41.99 22.37 23.85
CA ASP A 541 -42.12 22.14 25.28
C ASP A 541 -41.45 20.84 25.76
N LEU A 542 -41.06 19.96 24.82
CA LEU A 542 -40.37 18.71 25.13
C LEU A 542 -38.88 18.94 25.35
N ASP A 543 -38.38 18.60 26.54
CA ASP A 543 -36.96 18.59 26.84
C ASP A 543 -36.29 17.31 26.30
N LEU A 544 -36.22 17.21 24.96
CA LEU A 544 -35.69 16.04 24.26
C LEU A 544 -34.27 15.64 24.73
N PRO A 545 -33.29 16.56 24.89
CA PRO A 545 -31.97 16.17 25.37
C PRO A 545 -32.01 15.42 26.71
N ARG A 546 -32.84 15.87 27.65
CA ARG A 546 -33.00 15.21 28.95
C ARG A 546 -33.74 13.87 28.81
N LEU A 547 -34.88 13.85 28.12
CA LEU A 547 -35.70 12.64 27.94
C LEU A 547 -34.94 11.52 27.21
N LEU A 548 -34.14 11.88 26.19
CA LEU A 548 -33.31 10.93 25.45
C LEU A 548 -32.15 10.42 26.29
N THR A 549 -31.55 11.26 27.14
CA THR A 549 -30.49 10.82 28.05
C THR A 549 -31.03 9.77 29.03
N ASP A 550 -32.21 10.01 29.59
CA ASP A 550 -32.87 9.07 30.51
C ASP A 550 -33.21 7.73 29.83
N GLN A 551 -33.67 7.75 28.56
CA GLN A 551 -34.01 6.55 27.78
C GLN A 551 -32.77 5.79 27.27
N LEU A 552 -31.75 6.49 26.73
CA LEU A 552 -30.56 5.88 26.11
C LEU A 552 -29.61 5.24 27.12
N ILE A 553 -29.57 5.71 28.37
CA ILE A 553 -28.77 5.13 29.46
C ILE A 553 -29.27 3.71 29.82
N LEU A 554 -30.57 3.44 29.68
CA LEU A 554 -31.18 2.17 30.06
C LEU A 554 -31.03 1.07 29.00
N GLU A 555 -30.96 1.43 27.71
CA GLU A 555 -31.14 0.47 26.62
C GLU A 555 -29.85 0.14 25.83
N ASN A 556 -28.86 1.04 25.74
CA ASN A 556 -27.70 0.80 24.86
C ASN A 556 -26.43 1.61 25.18
N SER A 557 -25.63 1.14 26.15
CA SER A 557 -24.42 1.83 26.64
C SER A 557 -23.36 2.18 25.57
N ALA A 558 -23.30 1.40 24.49
CA ALA A 558 -22.35 1.63 23.38
C ALA A 558 -22.74 2.83 22.48
N LEU A 559 -24.04 3.18 22.40
CA LEU A 559 -24.53 4.31 21.61
C LEU A 559 -24.29 5.65 22.31
N VAL A 560 -24.31 5.66 23.65
CA VAL A 560 -24.14 6.86 24.48
C VAL A 560 -22.90 7.65 24.05
N SER A 561 -21.74 7.00 23.97
CA SER A 561 -20.46 7.66 23.59
C SER A 561 -20.46 8.34 22.22
N ARG A 562 -21.29 7.88 21.28
CA ARG A 562 -21.40 8.45 19.92
C ARG A 562 -22.44 9.56 19.83
N LEU A 563 -23.44 9.54 20.71
CA LEU A 563 -24.53 10.51 20.74
C LEU A 563 -24.24 11.67 21.70
N THR A 564 -23.32 11.52 22.66
CA THR A 564 -22.91 12.60 23.57
C THR A 564 -22.58 13.92 22.84
N PRO A 565 -21.82 13.95 21.73
CA PRO A 565 -21.52 15.21 21.03
C PRO A 565 -22.74 15.89 20.36
N LEU A 566 -23.86 15.16 20.20
CA LEU A 566 -25.13 15.70 19.70
C LEU A 566 -25.99 16.22 20.85
N LEU A 567 -25.98 15.54 22.00
CA LEU A 567 -26.73 15.93 23.20
C LEU A 567 -26.05 17.07 23.96
N GLU A 568 -24.72 17.11 23.95
CA GLU A 568 -23.87 18.10 24.62
C GLU A 568 -22.92 18.78 23.60
N PRO A 569 -23.44 19.69 22.76
CA PRO A 569 -22.63 20.40 21.77
C PRO A 569 -21.60 21.33 22.43
N GLY A 570 -20.38 21.36 21.91
CA GLY A 570 -19.34 22.31 22.34
C GLY A 570 -19.61 23.75 21.89
N GLU A 571 -18.80 24.70 22.36
CA GLU A 571 -18.97 26.14 22.10
C GLU A 571 -19.07 26.49 20.61
N LEU A 572 -18.26 25.84 19.76
CA LEU A 572 -18.22 26.11 18.33
C LEU A 572 -19.49 25.60 17.62
N GLN A 573 -20.04 24.46 18.07
CA GLN A 573 -21.32 23.95 17.59
C GLN A 573 -22.49 24.81 18.07
N MET A 574 -22.45 25.29 19.32
CA MET A 574 -23.45 26.20 19.86
C MET A 574 -23.51 27.53 19.07
N LEU A 575 -22.36 28.05 18.64
CA LEU A 575 -22.30 29.23 17.75
C LEU A 575 -22.94 28.96 16.38
N ALA A 576 -22.83 27.75 15.83
CA ALA A 576 -23.42 27.39 14.55
C ALA A 576 -24.97 27.37 14.59
N LEU A 577 -25.56 27.10 15.76
CA LEU A 577 -27.01 27.09 15.98
C LEU A 577 -27.65 28.49 16.00
N ALA A 578 -26.87 29.57 15.93
CA ALA A 578 -27.39 30.95 15.98
C ALA A 578 -28.33 31.31 14.81
N ASN A 579 -28.22 30.62 13.66
CA ASN A 579 -29.05 30.85 12.47
C ASN A 579 -29.72 29.55 11.97
N PRO A 580 -30.66 28.95 12.76
CA PRO A 580 -31.08 27.57 12.57
C PRO A 580 -31.79 27.32 11.23
N ILE A 581 -32.61 28.26 10.75
CA ILE A 581 -33.30 28.13 9.46
C ILE A 581 -32.34 28.18 8.27
N GLN A 582 -31.30 29.01 8.35
CA GLN A 582 -30.30 29.11 7.28
C GLN A 582 -29.44 27.84 7.22
N GLN A 583 -29.05 27.30 8.38
CA GLN A 583 -28.34 26.04 8.49
C GLN A 583 -29.19 24.85 8.02
N LEU A 584 -30.48 24.81 8.39
CA LEU A 584 -31.43 23.80 7.93
C LEU A 584 -31.51 23.78 6.39
N ARG A 585 -31.71 24.94 5.76
CA ARG A 585 -31.79 25.07 4.29
C ARG A 585 -30.51 24.57 3.60
N GLY A 586 -29.35 25.01 4.07
CA GLY A 586 -28.07 24.59 3.49
C GLY A 586 -27.82 23.09 3.65
N THR A 587 -28.09 22.56 4.84
CA THR A 587 -27.85 21.15 5.18
C THR A 587 -28.82 20.21 4.46
N ALA A 588 -30.11 20.55 4.41
CA ALA A 588 -31.11 19.77 3.69
C ALA A 588 -30.84 19.77 2.19
N ALA A 589 -30.47 20.92 1.60
CA ALA A 589 -30.08 21.01 0.19
C ALA A 589 -28.86 20.14 -0.14
N MET A 590 -27.88 20.04 0.77
CA MET A 590 -26.70 19.19 0.60
C MET A 590 -27.07 17.69 0.55
N LEU A 591 -27.94 17.23 1.45
CA LEU A 591 -28.40 15.84 1.47
C LEU A 591 -29.27 15.50 0.26
N GLU A 592 -30.18 16.40 -0.12
CA GLU A 592 -31.04 16.22 -1.29
C GLU A 592 -30.23 16.20 -2.60
N ARG A 593 -29.19 17.03 -2.70
CA ARG A 593 -28.28 17.07 -3.85
C ARG A 593 -27.59 15.71 -4.06
N GLN A 594 -27.22 15.02 -2.99
CA GLN A 594 -26.64 13.68 -3.09
C GLN A 594 -27.64 12.66 -3.67
N LYS A 595 -28.92 12.74 -3.30
CA LYS A 595 -29.98 11.91 -3.92
C LYS A 595 -30.18 12.28 -5.39
N SER A 596 -30.23 13.58 -5.69
CA SER A 596 -30.45 14.10 -7.04
C SER A 596 -29.34 13.72 -8.01
N ILE A 597 -28.06 13.74 -7.58
CA ILE A 597 -26.93 13.23 -8.38
C ILE A 597 -27.09 11.75 -8.72
N LYS A 598 -27.56 10.93 -7.77
CA LYS A 598 -27.83 9.50 -8.02
C LYS A 598 -28.96 9.32 -9.04
N ARG A 599 -30.04 10.09 -8.94
CA ARG A 599 -31.13 10.11 -9.93
C ARG A 599 -30.63 10.52 -11.31
N CYS A 600 -29.80 11.57 -11.42
CA CYS A 600 -29.19 11.97 -12.69
C CYS A 600 -28.37 10.85 -13.34
N ARG A 601 -27.54 10.12 -12.55
CA ARG A 601 -26.76 8.98 -13.07
C ARG A 601 -27.69 7.87 -13.59
N HIS A 602 -28.71 7.52 -12.82
CA HIS A 602 -29.69 6.52 -13.22
C HIS A 602 -30.45 6.92 -14.49
N LEU A 603 -30.89 8.18 -14.59
CA LEU A 603 -31.60 8.70 -15.76
C LEU A 603 -30.70 8.76 -17.01
N LEU A 604 -29.40 9.07 -16.85
CA LEU A 604 -28.42 8.99 -17.94
C LEU A 604 -28.20 7.55 -18.42
N GLU A 605 -28.08 6.59 -17.50
CA GLU A 605 -27.94 5.17 -17.82
C GLU A 605 -29.19 4.65 -18.54
N ALA A 606 -30.39 4.97 -18.02
CA ALA A 606 -31.67 4.61 -18.63
C ALA A 606 -31.85 5.24 -20.02
N TRP A 607 -31.48 6.52 -20.18
CA TRP A 607 -31.51 7.21 -21.47
C TRP A 607 -30.56 6.56 -22.48
N GLY A 608 -29.32 6.26 -22.07
CA GLY A 608 -28.33 5.61 -22.93
C GLY A 608 -28.73 4.20 -23.34
N GLY A 609 -29.26 3.40 -22.40
CA GLY A 609 -29.73 2.03 -22.66
C GLY A 609 -30.94 1.99 -23.60
N GLN A 610 -31.95 2.82 -23.35
CA GLN A 610 -33.17 2.84 -24.15
C GLN A 610 -32.89 3.25 -25.61
N ARG A 611 -31.97 4.22 -25.82
CA ARG A 611 -31.58 4.64 -27.17
C ARG A 611 -30.95 3.51 -27.99
N LEU A 612 -30.21 2.60 -27.34
CA LEU A 612 -29.63 1.42 -27.97
C LEU A 612 -30.72 0.39 -28.31
N GLU A 613 -31.64 0.13 -27.38
CA GLU A 613 -32.76 -0.79 -27.59
C GLU A 613 -33.72 -0.31 -28.68
N THR A 614 -33.98 1.00 -28.77
CA THR A 614 -34.73 1.65 -29.85
C THR A 614 -34.08 1.38 -31.21
N LEU A 615 -32.75 1.53 -31.31
CA LEU A 615 -32.02 1.26 -32.56
C LEU A 615 -32.07 -0.22 -32.94
N GLU A 616 -31.92 -1.12 -31.98
CA GLU A 616 -32.00 -2.56 -32.20
C GLU A 616 -33.39 -3.01 -32.66
N ARG A 617 -34.46 -2.45 -32.06
CA ARG A 617 -35.85 -2.72 -32.47
C ARG A 617 -36.17 -2.13 -33.84
N CYS A 618 -35.67 -0.94 -34.16
CA CYS A 618 -35.78 -0.37 -35.51
C CYS A 618 -35.08 -1.27 -36.55
N ILE A 619 -33.87 -1.74 -36.26
CA ILE A 619 -33.11 -2.64 -37.14
C ILE A 619 -33.83 -4.00 -37.29
N ALA A 620 -34.31 -4.59 -36.19
CA ALA A 620 -35.05 -5.85 -36.22
C ALA A 620 -36.38 -5.75 -36.99
N SER A 621 -37.09 -4.63 -36.87
CA SER A 621 -38.30 -4.34 -37.63
C SER A 621 -38.00 -4.18 -39.13
N LEU A 622 -36.93 -3.46 -39.48
CA LEU A 622 -36.49 -3.31 -40.86
C LEU A 622 -36.05 -4.64 -41.49
N ILE A 623 -35.36 -5.50 -40.72
CA ILE A 623 -34.94 -6.83 -41.18
C ILE A 623 -36.14 -7.77 -41.37
N SER A 624 -37.15 -7.72 -40.48
CA SER A 624 -38.33 -8.59 -40.55
C SER A 624 -39.31 -8.21 -41.68
N GLN A 625 -39.24 -6.98 -42.18
CA GLN A 625 -40.07 -6.50 -43.30
C GLN A 625 -39.45 -6.71 -44.69
N VAL A 626 -38.28 -7.35 -44.78
CA VAL A 626 -37.71 -7.80 -46.07
C VAL A 626 -38.39 -9.10 -46.50
N GLN A 627 -39.65 -9.01 -46.93
CA GLN A 627 -40.22 -9.99 -47.86
C GLN A 627 -40.34 -9.33 -49.24
N PRO A 628 -39.96 -10.05 -50.32
CA PRO A 628 -40.14 -9.55 -51.66
C PRO A 628 -41.58 -9.83 -52.06
N GLU A 629 -42.49 -8.87 -51.95
CA GLU A 629 -43.58 -8.75 -52.91
C GLU A 629 -44.38 -7.44 -52.82
N SER A 630 -44.58 -6.89 -54.02
CA SER A 630 -45.58 -5.91 -54.47
C SER A 630 -45.37 -4.40 -54.24
N ASP A 631 -45.14 -3.75 -55.37
CA ASP A 631 -45.54 -2.40 -55.79
C ASP A 631 -46.51 -1.66 -54.85
N VAL A 632 -45.98 -0.82 -53.97
CA VAL A 632 -46.50 0.54 -53.73
C VAL A 632 -45.30 1.41 -53.35
N ALA A 633 -45.10 2.52 -54.06
CA ALA A 633 -44.17 3.58 -53.65
C ALA A 633 -44.69 4.26 -52.37
N ILE A 634 -44.55 3.57 -51.23
CA ILE A 634 -44.72 4.14 -49.91
C ILE A 634 -43.36 4.71 -49.54
N ASP A 635 -43.32 6.01 -49.29
CA ASP A 635 -42.12 6.73 -48.85
C ASP A 635 -41.56 6.06 -47.59
N MET A 636 -40.56 5.20 -47.80
CA MET A 636 -39.92 4.40 -46.77
C MET A 636 -39.30 5.29 -45.70
N GLU A 637 -38.90 6.52 -46.07
CA GLU A 637 -38.28 7.48 -45.18
C GLU A 637 -39.28 8.03 -44.15
N ALA A 638 -40.47 8.42 -44.59
CA ALA A 638 -41.55 8.86 -43.68
C ALA A 638 -41.96 7.75 -42.69
N ARG A 639 -41.99 6.49 -43.15
CA ARG A 639 -42.38 5.34 -42.33
C ARG A 639 -41.30 4.94 -41.31
N ILE A 640 -40.03 5.01 -41.69
CA ILE A 640 -38.90 4.85 -40.77
C ILE A 640 -38.91 5.94 -39.71
N GLN A 641 -39.19 7.17 -40.11
CA GLN A 641 -39.26 8.32 -39.21
C GLN A 641 -40.37 8.15 -38.16
N THR A 642 -41.59 7.77 -38.54
CA THR A 642 -42.69 7.52 -37.59
C THR A 642 -42.36 6.36 -36.62
N MET A 643 -41.76 5.28 -37.11
CA MET A 643 -41.36 4.15 -36.27
C MET A 643 -40.25 4.53 -35.27
N PHE A 644 -39.29 5.36 -35.70
CA PHE A 644 -38.26 5.89 -34.82
C PHE A 644 -38.86 6.81 -33.75
N GLU A 645 -39.81 7.67 -34.10
CA GLU A 645 -40.50 8.56 -33.15
C GLU A 645 -41.27 7.78 -32.07
N GLU A 646 -42.00 6.72 -32.44
CA GLU A 646 -42.71 5.86 -31.49
C GLU A 646 -41.76 5.09 -30.56
N LEU A 647 -40.70 4.50 -31.10
CA LEU A 647 -39.76 3.69 -30.32
C LEU A 647 -38.78 4.53 -29.48
N ASN A 648 -38.60 5.82 -29.81
CA ASN A 648 -37.71 6.75 -29.11
C ASN A 648 -38.42 7.55 -28.00
N ALA A 649 -39.74 7.40 -27.83
CA ALA A 649 -40.53 8.16 -26.86
C ALA A 649 -40.03 8.01 -25.40
N ASP A 650 -39.67 6.79 -24.99
CA ASP A 650 -39.13 6.54 -23.64
C ASP A 650 -37.73 7.13 -23.45
N ALA A 651 -36.89 7.10 -24.49
CA ALA A 651 -35.57 7.72 -24.45
C ALA A 651 -35.67 9.25 -24.32
N LEU A 652 -36.61 9.89 -25.04
CA LEU A 652 -36.93 11.31 -24.90
C LEU A 652 -37.47 11.64 -23.50
N ARG A 653 -38.32 10.78 -22.94
CA ARG A 653 -38.82 10.94 -21.57
C ARG A 653 -37.70 10.88 -20.53
N PHE A 654 -36.76 9.93 -20.65
CA PHE A 654 -35.60 9.87 -19.75
C PHE A 654 -34.67 11.07 -19.91
N GLN A 655 -34.50 11.57 -21.14
CA GLN A 655 -33.76 12.80 -21.43
C GLN A 655 -34.40 14.02 -20.74
N ASP A 656 -35.72 14.19 -20.84
CA ASP A 656 -36.45 15.29 -20.21
C ASP A 656 -36.36 15.22 -18.68
N LEU A 657 -36.54 14.03 -18.10
CA LEU A 657 -36.37 13.80 -16.68
C LEU A 657 -34.94 14.11 -16.23
N TYR A 658 -33.92 13.72 -17.00
CA TYR A 658 -32.53 14.02 -16.71
C TYR A 658 -32.26 15.54 -16.68
N TYR A 659 -32.75 16.27 -17.68
CA TYR A 659 -32.55 17.73 -17.73
C TYR A 659 -33.36 18.45 -16.65
N SER A 660 -34.54 17.97 -16.29
CA SER A 660 -35.31 18.46 -15.15
C SER A 660 -34.53 18.29 -13.84
N GLU A 661 -33.99 17.09 -13.60
CA GLU A 661 -33.19 16.78 -12.43
C GLU A 661 -31.89 17.62 -12.38
N ARG A 662 -31.28 17.89 -13.54
CA ARG A 662 -30.10 18.75 -13.64
C ARG A 662 -30.42 20.22 -13.32
N LYS A 663 -31.61 20.71 -13.71
CA LYS A 663 -32.10 22.05 -13.29
C LYS A 663 -32.33 22.09 -11.78
N HIS A 664 -32.86 21.01 -11.20
CA HIS A 664 -33.02 20.88 -9.75
C HIS A 664 -31.68 20.94 -9.00
N LEU A 665 -30.63 20.28 -9.50
CA LEU A 665 -29.28 20.38 -8.93
C LEU A 665 -28.77 21.82 -8.86
N ALA A 666 -29.00 22.62 -9.90
CA ALA A 666 -28.61 24.03 -9.92
C ALA A 666 -29.37 24.84 -8.85
N HIS A 667 -30.66 24.53 -8.62
CA HIS A 667 -31.45 25.14 -7.55
C HIS A 667 -30.92 24.77 -6.16
N LEU A 668 -30.56 23.50 -5.94
CA LEU A 668 -29.97 23.04 -4.68
C LEU A 668 -28.60 23.67 -4.41
N ASP A 669 -27.78 23.88 -5.45
CA ASP A 669 -26.50 24.58 -5.33
C ASP A 669 -26.68 26.05 -4.92
N GLN A 670 -27.73 26.74 -5.38
CA GLN A 670 -28.08 28.08 -4.91
C GLN A 670 -28.50 28.09 -3.44
N GLN A 671 -29.34 27.13 -3.01
CA GLN A 671 -29.78 27.01 -1.62
C GLN A 671 -28.61 26.73 -0.65
N ARG A 672 -27.62 25.92 -1.07
CA ARG A 672 -26.40 25.66 -0.30
C ARG A 672 -25.51 26.89 -0.16
N CYS A 673 -25.44 27.73 -1.19
CA CYS A 673 -24.59 28.92 -1.23
C CYS A 673 -25.23 30.16 -0.60
N ALA A 674 -26.53 30.15 -0.28
CA ALA A 674 -27.24 31.28 0.35
C ALA A 674 -26.73 31.65 1.77
N GLY A 675 -25.81 30.87 2.33
CA GLY A 675 -25.04 31.18 3.55
C GLY A 675 -23.76 32.01 3.33
N TYR A 676 -23.30 32.12 2.08
CA TYR A 676 -22.04 32.79 1.69
C TYR A 676 -22.33 34.02 0.81
N THR A 677 -23.17 34.94 1.25
CA THR A 677 -23.14 36.31 0.71
C THR A 677 -21.93 37.02 1.30
N VAL A 678 -20.77 36.84 0.64
CA VAL A 678 -19.68 37.81 0.72
C VAL A 678 -20.25 39.15 0.25
N SER A 679 -20.03 40.17 1.07
CA SER A 679 -20.28 41.59 0.82
C SER A 679 -20.28 41.98 -0.66
N ALA A 680 -21.34 42.64 -1.07
CA ALA A 680 -21.49 43.24 -2.39
C ALA A 680 -20.24 44.05 -2.78
N ILE A 681 -19.59 43.67 -3.88
CA ILE A 681 -18.70 44.53 -4.65
C ILE A 681 -19.57 45.07 -5.80
N PRO A 682 -19.60 46.40 -6.05
CA PRO A 682 -20.51 46.98 -7.01
C PRO A 682 -20.19 46.52 -8.43
N GLN A 683 -21.25 46.16 -9.16
CA GLN A 683 -21.21 45.85 -10.59
C GLN A 683 -20.63 47.03 -11.35
N THR A 684 -19.54 46.80 -12.07
CA THR A 684 -19.06 47.70 -13.13
C THR A 684 -19.20 46.97 -14.47
N ASP A 685 -20.07 47.57 -15.29
CA ASP A 685 -20.18 47.60 -16.73
C ASP A 685 -20.14 46.30 -17.56
N ALA A 686 -21.30 46.07 -18.17
CA ALA A 686 -21.56 45.14 -19.26
C ALA A 686 -20.76 45.50 -20.52
N LEU A 687 -20.27 44.47 -21.21
CA LEU A 687 -19.95 44.51 -22.64
C LEU A 687 -20.74 43.39 -23.36
N PRO A 688 -21.33 43.67 -24.53
CA PRO A 688 -22.32 42.81 -25.19
C PRO A 688 -21.69 41.65 -25.96
N PRO A 689 -22.49 40.63 -26.36
CA PRO A 689 -21.98 39.43 -27.02
C PRO A 689 -21.53 39.73 -28.45
N ALA A 690 -20.34 39.23 -28.80
CA ALA A 690 -19.88 39.16 -30.17
C ALA A 690 -20.60 38.02 -30.92
N ALA A 691 -20.89 38.30 -32.19
CA ALA A 691 -21.67 37.52 -33.15
C ALA A 691 -21.15 36.11 -33.43
#